data_AF-A0A1R0ZK26-F1
#
_entry.id   AF-A0A1R0ZK26-F1
#
_cell.length_a   1.000
_cell.length_b   1.000
_cell.length_c   1.000
_cell.angle_alpha   90.00
_cell.angle_beta   90.00
_cell.angle_gamma   90.00
#
_symmetry.space_group_name_H-M   'P 1'
#
loop_
_entity.id
_entity.type
_entity.pdbx_description
1 polymer ?
#
loop_
_entity_poly.entity_id
_entity_poly.type
_entity_poly.pdbx_seq_one_letter_code
_entity_poly.pdbx_strand_id
1 'polypeptide(L)'
;MNVFSGSKIAQQMYTRERRGLFRSTEGFDTVAKSDSLDNNFIKKTLHPFCLYDAPAELAARGEKDETLYPSALHLFHAENGDTVLGTSRYQATDFTGQRSAFFAHNFVVPASRSEEIIQSYGDFLHADFAKSYEGELGGTLPELSAIPVIRTDRRPDPIAGLRLLGIDEGIFKALLQAVMLSVAGKKKIYIALNVPITELSARAVELTEILYSVLPYEFRRRLGVITYANEPQSRKYIHLSFVEKGSLRPGDRSIEKDFTFDLVSGRMGNVDFGESRQPYADLVWKLLLLNPGDLDDFVSFADQILRGESPEHKLSLALYNELAVFYEIEQGNEHLYTENKSAVLSGLLSYLKAEGAIHSRIRLNDIFLERFDREFDLVRQRNVPDPAIMECFKDYFVLRDHNYKVRIVDYFINGMLHSVEAGRKDVLNAAYGIIESNDELSATFFQRVMSEAYFRKQLLEPYMESRLVAASKSVDILNFVLHWGRFLPAALEQPFAQDAVRDYLLEKLQLETDPVAAVAEIHGTVDKAEKDRRKGTGVSPKVLSLMQELAASADRFLLNRLSLTEMTQEDLLEVVFLRYGNVVDWQPPLDRISKQKENALRAAYRWFGEEKPNEEIFAGLSPKELDDVQLLGRRLLKEARVLEPFERLPLAFYYTSQREGGPLDYDALLELVKHKAGTDKDVIYRFFAWSQGNSLFTISNKKLYPGYRRAILKYFQSSDREAFKNREFRKSYVATARPALQNVYNEARSQLASPLARWISRSRFRLLISGSITGILVIIAIIVFSMLRPDDPKTALPGTSPEPTPVQSAGNELPPASVYLKDQSVEGDKGSSILVFTFAKADDCVQFNPPEISLMTSSNVVDKSFKVAASHGTCPVPSADATGTTSETAEGEDAANAGADATPSPTPSSDAENNTVDPSATAVTEGVQPSYQVEVTLEPGATIVEKSMIKAGRFTLIVDPAPKDTLGVNSSAEPSPTASPEGTAK
;
A
#
# COMPACT_ATOMS: atom_id res chain seq x y z
N MET A 1 12.67 52.54 15.96
CA MET A 1 11.44 53.03 15.29
C MET A 1 10.25 52.46 16.05
N ASN A 2 9.39 53.31 16.60
CA ASN A 2 8.24 52.93 17.44
C ASN A 2 7.09 52.41 16.57
N VAL A 3 6.81 51.09 16.63
CA VAL A 3 5.68 50.48 15.90
C VAL A 3 4.42 50.32 16.78
N PHE A 4 4.48 50.60 18.09
CA PHE A 4 3.38 50.31 19.03
C PHE A 4 2.67 51.55 19.61
N SER A 5 2.44 52.58 18.80
CA SER A 5 1.94 53.91 19.23
C SER A 5 0.46 53.99 19.71
N GLY A 6 -0.19 52.87 20.05
CA GLY A 6 -1.64 52.87 20.36
C GLY A 6 -2.04 52.39 21.76
N SER A 7 -1.27 51.47 22.37
CA SER A 7 -1.70 50.77 23.59
C SER A 7 -0.83 51.15 24.79
N LYS A 8 -1.44 51.82 25.76
CA LYS A 8 -0.78 52.23 27.01
C LYS A 8 -0.81 51.10 28.04
N ILE A 9 0.12 51.14 28.99
CA ILE A 9 0.22 50.22 30.12
C ILE A 9 -0.75 50.68 31.21
N ALA A 10 -1.63 49.80 31.63
CA ALA A 10 -2.59 50.06 32.70
C ALA A 10 -1.99 49.74 34.08
N GLN A 11 -2.55 50.36 35.12
CA GLN A 11 -2.08 50.22 36.51
C GLN A 11 -3.22 49.78 37.43
N GLN A 12 -2.86 49.10 38.52
CA GLN A 12 -3.77 48.76 39.61
C GLN A 12 -3.04 48.77 40.95
N MET A 13 -3.67 49.36 41.97
CA MET A 13 -3.17 49.38 43.34
C MET A 13 -4.18 48.72 44.29
N TYR A 14 -3.68 47.91 45.23
CA TYR A 14 -4.47 47.10 46.14
C TYR A 14 -3.90 47.16 47.56
N THR A 15 -4.74 47.42 48.54
CA THR A 15 -4.37 47.36 49.96
C THR A 15 -5.61 47.26 50.83
N ARG A 16 -5.43 47.13 52.14
CA ARG A 16 -6.50 47.20 53.13
C ARG A 16 -6.85 48.66 53.39
N GLU A 17 -8.10 49.02 53.11
CA GLU A 17 -8.59 50.39 53.29
C GLU A 17 -10.04 50.44 53.79
N ARG A 18 -10.52 51.65 54.15
CA ARG A 18 -11.90 51.88 54.63
C ARG A 18 -12.97 51.51 53.62
N ARG A 19 -12.66 51.68 52.33
CA ARG A 19 -13.48 51.32 51.17
C ARG A 19 -12.55 51.12 49.97
N GLY A 20 -13.00 50.34 49.00
CA GLY A 20 -12.32 50.18 47.72
C GLY A 20 -13.30 50.31 46.54
N LEU A 21 -12.81 49.98 45.35
CA LEU A 21 -13.57 50.05 44.11
C LEU A 21 -14.75 49.05 44.08
N PHE A 22 -14.61 47.89 44.73
CA PHE A 22 -15.59 46.81 44.69
C PHE A 22 -16.31 46.58 46.02
N ARG A 23 -15.76 47.05 47.13
CA ARG A 23 -16.34 46.92 48.48
C ARG A 23 -16.49 48.28 49.15
N SER A 24 -17.68 48.52 49.70
CA SER A 24 -17.99 49.73 50.47
C SER A 24 -17.62 49.64 51.96
N THR A 25 -17.15 48.48 52.40
CA THR A 25 -16.77 48.19 53.79
C THR A 25 -15.26 48.04 53.93
N GLU A 26 -14.75 48.18 55.15
CA GLU A 26 -13.34 47.93 55.48
C GLU A 26 -12.89 46.56 54.97
N GLY A 27 -11.73 46.52 54.32
CA GLY A 27 -11.08 45.29 53.92
C GLY A 27 -10.04 45.50 52.84
N PHE A 28 -9.43 44.40 52.39
CA PHE A 28 -8.56 44.40 51.23
C PHE A 28 -9.37 44.52 49.94
N ASP A 29 -9.04 45.52 49.12
CA ASP A 29 -9.67 45.76 47.84
C ASP A 29 -8.77 46.63 46.92
N THR A 30 -9.12 46.73 45.65
CA THR A 30 -8.50 47.68 44.72
C THR A 30 -8.83 49.11 45.15
N VAL A 31 -7.80 49.91 45.45
CA VAL A 31 -7.95 51.31 45.88
C VAL A 31 -7.86 52.31 44.73
N ALA A 32 -7.16 51.94 43.64
CA ALA A 32 -7.05 52.73 42.44
C ALA A 32 -6.75 51.84 41.22
N LYS A 33 -7.23 52.23 40.03
CA LYS A 33 -6.96 51.53 38.76
C LYS A 33 -6.91 52.49 37.58
N SER A 34 -6.31 52.09 36.47
CA SER A 34 -6.48 52.78 35.19
C SER A 34 -7.87 52.55 34.59
N ASP A 35 -8.35 53.49 33.78
CA ASP A 35 -9.70 53.44 33.21
C ASP A 35 -9.90 52.26 32.25
N SER A 36 -8.91 51.98 31.39
CA SER A 36 -8.93 50.84 30.45
C SER A 36 -8.93 49.46 31.12
N LEU A 37 -8.57 49.36 32.40
CA LEU A 37 -8.44 48.09 33.07
C LEU A 37 -9.81 47.52 33.46
N ASP A 38 -10.16 46.36 32.89
CA ASP A 38 -11.45 45.71 33.11
C ASP A 38 -11.61 45.19 34.55
N ASN A 39 -12.80 45.40 35.12
CA ASN A 39 -13.11 45.03 36.49
C ASN A 39 -13.14 43.51 36.72
N ASN A 40 -13.55 42.72 35.73
CA ASN A 40 -13.53 41.27 35.84
C ASN A 40 -12.11 40.72 35.75
N PHE A 41 -11.27 41.30 34.88
CA PHE A 41 -9.85 40.97 34.80
C PHE A 41 -9.16 41.23 36.15
N ILE A 42 -9.42 42.36 36.80
CA ILE A 42 -8.88 42.66 38.13
C ILE A 42 -9.28 41.58 39.15
N LYS A 43 -10.57 41.26 39.26
CA LYS A 43 -11.09 40.30 40.25
C LYS A 43 -10.62 38.86 40.00
N LYS A 44 -10.59 38.42 38.74
CA LYS A 44 -10.30 37.02 38.38
C LYS A 44 -8.81 36.76 38.16
N THR A 45 -8.07 37.75 37.67
CA THR A 45 -6.67 37.59 37.26
C THR A 45 -5.70 38.27 38.23
N LEU A 46 -5.93 39.52 38.64
CA LEU A 46 -4.96 40.27 39.48
C LEU A 46 -5.10 40.02 40.98
N HIS A 47 -6.33 39.99 41.51
CA HIS A 47 -6.57 39.77 42.94
C HIS A 47 -5.91 38.49 43.50
N PRO A 48 -5.87 37.35 42.78
CA PRO A 48 -5.13 36.16 43.23
C PRO A 48 -3.62 36.35 43.43
N PHE A 49 -3.02 37.43 42.90
CA PHE A 49 -1.61 37.77 43.10
C PHE A 49 -1.41 38.98 44.04
N CYS A 50 -2.50 39.63 44.45
CA CYS A 50 -2.49 40.69 45.46
C CYS A 50 -2.54 40.04 46.86
N LEU A 51 -1.48 39.35 47.25
CA LEU A 51 -1.34 38.69 48.54
C LEU A 51 0.10 38.76 49.02
N TYR A 52 0.28 38.79 50.33
CA TYR A 52 1.60 38.77 50.94
C TYR A 52 1.56 38.09 52.29
N ASP A 53 2.29 36.98 52.41
CA ASP A 53 2.49 36.28 53.67
C ASP A 53 3.87 36.61 54.23
N ALA A 54 3.91 37.14 55.45
CA ALA A 54 5.16 37.53 56.11
C ALA A 54 6.10 36.31 56.34
N PRO A 55 7.43 36.48 56.20
CA PRO A 55 8.36 35.40 56.48
C PRO A 55 8.21 34.91 57.91
N ALA A 56 8.27 33.59 58.11
CA ALA A 56 8.10 32.97 59.42
C ALA A 56 9.13 33.49 60.43
N GLU A 57 10.38 33.71 60.00
CA GLU A 57 11.45 34.25 60.86
C GLU A 57 11.13 35.66 61.40
N LEU A 58 10.59 36.54 60.55
CA LEU A 58 10.28 37.94 60.92
C LEU A 58 8.98 38.04 61.70
N ALA A 59 7.97 37.27 61.28
CA ALA A 59 6.68 37.20 61.96
C ALA A 59 6.82 36.68 63.40
N ALA A 60 7.66 35.66 63.63
CA ALA A 60 7.92 35.11 64.96
C ALA A 60 8.59 36.12 65.92
N ARG A 61 9.36 37.08 65.38
CA ARG A 61 10.00 38.16 66.16
C ARG A 61 9.10 39.38 66.37
N GLY A 62 7.96 39.45 65.67
CA GLY A 62 7.10 40.64 65.68
C GLY A 62 7.79 41.87 65.08
N GLU A 63 8.65 41.66 64.08
CA GLU A 63 9.43 42.73 63.46
C GLU A 63 8.52 43.74 62.74
N LYS A 64 8.76 45.04 62.96
CA LYS A 64 7.95 46.12 62.40
C LYS A 64 8.68 46.96 61.37
N ASP A 65 9.99 46.81 61.22
CA ASP A 65 10.73 47.47 60.16
C ASP A 65 10.37 46.86 58.79
N GLU A 66 9.58 47.59 58.01
CA GLU A 66 9.12 47.19 56.68
C GLU A 66 10.29 46.92 55.71
N THR A 67 11.46 47.54 55.93
CA THR A 67 12.62 47.39 55.04
C THR A 67 13.28 46.02 55.14
N LEU A 68 13.00 45.26 56.21
CA LEU A 68 13.52 43.90 56.40
C LEU A 68 12.68 42.84 55.67
N TYR A 69 11.47 43.18 55.24
CA TYR A 69 10.57 42.27 54.56
C TYR A 69 10.84 42.23 53.04
N PRO A 70 11.04 41.04 52.44
CA PRO A 70 11.31 40.93 51.01
C PRO A 70 10.09 41.35 50.18
N SER A 71 10.27 42.13 49.11
CA SER A 71 9.18 42.38 48.18
C SER A 71 8.82 41.13 47.35
N ALA A 72 7.55 40.80 47.22
CA ALA A 72 7.08 39.73 46.34
C ALA A 72 6.80 40.27 44.93
N LEU A 73 7.84 40.43 44.10
CA LEU A 73 7.69 40.67 42.67
C LEU A 73 7.08 39.43 42.01
N HIS A 74 6.06 39.63 41.17
CA HIS A 74 5.46 38.61 40.32
C HIS A 74 5.39 39.08 38.87
N LEU A 75 5.68 38.17 37.95
CA LEU A 75 5.63 38.39 36.51
C LEU A 75 4.92 37.19 35.87
N PHE A 76 3.90 37.43 35.06
CA PHE A 76 3.21 36.35 34.34
C PHE A 76 2.47 36.82 33.10
N HIS A 77 2.12 35.87 32.23
CA HIS A 77 1.36 36.12 31.01
C HIS A 77 -0.05 35.52 31.16
N ALA A 78 -1.06 36.37 31.02
CA ALA A 78 -2.47 36.00 31.16
C ALA A 78 -3.02 35.35 29.87
N GLU A 79 -4.16 34.68 29.98
CA GLU A 79 -4.82 33.98 28.85
C GLU A 79 -5.19 34.90 27.68
N ASN A 80 -5.44 36.18 27.95
CA ASN A 80 -5.73 37.18 26.92
C ASN A 80 -4.46 37.72 26.22
N GLY A 81 -3.27 37.22 26.59
CA GLY A 81 -1.98 37.66 26.06
C GLY A 81 -1.37 38.86 26.79
N ASP A 82 -2.05 39.44 27.78
CA ASP A 82 -1.49 40.54 28.55
C ASP A 82 -0.37 40.04 29.47
N THR A 83 0.67 40.86 29.62
CA THR A 83 1.76 40.59 30.56
C THR A 83 1.54 41.41 31.83
N VAL A 84 1.43 40.72 32.96
CA VAL A 84 1.24 41.33 34.28
C VAL A 84 2.57 41.32 35.02
N LEU A 85 2.97 42.49 35.48
CA LEU A 85 4.15 42.70 36.30
C LEU A 85 3.73 43.44 37.57
N GLY A 86 3.96 42.86 38.73
CA GLY A 86 3.47 43.41 39.97
C GLY A 86 4.38 43.14 41.16
N THR A 87 4.18 43.88 42.24
CA THR A 87 4.87 43.64 43.51
C THR A 87 3.88 43.70 44.66
N SER A 88 4.05 42.82 45.65
CA SER A 88 3.36 42.91 46.94
C SER A 88 4.38 43.12 48.05
N ARG A 89 4.12 44.06 48.97
CA ARG A 89 5.05 44.47 50.04
C ARG A 89 4.34 44.52 51.38
N TYR A 90 5.04 44.09 52.43
CA TYR A 90 4.57 44.19 53.80
C TYR A 90 4.33 45.64 54.24
N GLN A 91 3.26 45.86 55.01
CA GLN A 91 3.02 47.10 55.74
C GLN A 91 2.84 46.79 57.22
N ALA A 92 3.61 47.45 58.08
CA ALA A 92 3.58 47.23 59.52
C ALA A 92 2.24 47.66 60.13
N THR A 93 1.61 48.68 59.54
CA THR A 93 0.30 49.19 59.94
C THR A 93 -0.57 49.51 58.73
N ASP A 94 -1.83 49.10 58.78
CA ASP A 94 -2.90 49.51 57.88
C ASP A 94 -3.37 50.95 58.15
N PHE A 95 -4.41 51.39 57.43
CA PHE A 95 -5.03 52.71 57.59
C PHE A 95 -5.52 53.03 59.02
N THR A 96 -5.67 52.02 59.90
CA THR A 96 -6.06 52.22 61.30
C THR A 96 -4.86 52.45 62.22
N GLY A 97 -3.64 52.11 61.78
CA GLY A 97 -2.45 52.12 62.61
C GLY A 97 -2.31 50.90 63.53
N GLN A 98 -3.24 49.94 63.49
CA GLN A 98 -3.36 48.90 64.53
C GLN A 98 -2.97 47.49 64.07
N ARG A 99 -3.04 47.19 62.77
CA ARG A 99 -2.84 45.84 62.22
C ARG A 99 -1.86 45.89 61.07
N SER A 100 -1.04 44.86 60.90
CA SER A 100 -0.23 44.72 59.70
C SER A 100 -1.11 44.47 58.46
N ALA A 101 -0.66 44.94 57.31
CA ALA A 101 -1.28 44.74 56.01
C ALA A 101 -0.22 44.52 54.93
N PHE A 102 -0.61 44.64 53.67
CA PHE A 102 0.31 44.69 52.55
C PHE A 102 -0.23 45.61 51.47
N PHE A 103 0.68 46.15 50.68
CA PHE A 103 0.39 46.96 49.52
C PHE A 103 0.84 46.24 48.26
N ALA A 104 -0.03 46.16 47.25
CA ALA A 104 0.31 45.62 45.94
C ALA A 104 0.11 46.66 44.83
N HIS A 105 1.07 46.70 43.91
CA HIS A 105 1.05 47.55 42.73
C HIS A 105 1.35 46.72 41.49
N ASN A 106 0.46 46.77 40.50
CA ASN A 106 0.52 45.95 39.31
C ASN A 106 0.46 46.83 38.04
N PHE A 107 1.37 46.55 37.11
CA PHE A 107 1.37 47.01 35.73
C PHE A 107 0.77 45.91 34.83
N VAL A 108 -0.09 46.31 33.90
CA VAL A 108 -0.68 45.42 32.89
C VAL A 108 -0.26 45.92 31.51
N VAL A 109 0.67 45.19 30.91
CA VAL A 109 1.19 45.44 29.57
C VAL A 109 0.29 44.72 28.56
N PRO A 110 -0.31 45.45 27.60
CA PRO A 110 -1.27 44.86 26.67
C PRO A 110 -0.61 43.87 25.73
N ALA A 111 -1.34 42.83 25.30
CA ALA A 111 -0.84 41.76 24.42
C ALA A 111 -0.10 42.24 23.17
N SER A 112 -0.51 43.38 22.58
CA SER A 112 0.17 44.01 21.44
C SER A 112 1.64 44.40 21.69
N ARG A 113 2.06 44.47 22.96
CA ARG A 113 3.38 44.88 23.44
C ARG A 113 4.10 43.76 24.21
N SER A 114 3.57 42.54 24.19
CA SER A 114 4.13 41.40 24.94
C SER A 114 5.57 41.05 24.53
N GLU A 115 5.96 41.33 23.28
CA GLU A 115 7.31 41.08 22.76
C GLU A 115 8.38 42.00 23.40
N GLU A 116 8.00 43.11 24.06
CA GLU A 116 8.95 44.01 24.73
C GLU A 116 9.80 43.28 25.79
N ILE A 117 9.21 42.28 26.46
CA ILE A 117 9.90 41.53 27.51
C ILE A 117 11.05 40.67 26.97
N ILE A 118 11.04 40.31 25.70
CA ILE A 118 12.01 39.35 25.13
C ILE A 118 13.42 39.95 25.11
N GLN A 119 13.51 41.24 24.83
CA GLN A 119 14.77 41.99 24.74
C GLN A 119 15.00 42.91 25.94
N SER A 120 13.92 43.42 26.56
CA SER A 120 13.98 44.36 27.69
C SER A 120 13.56 43.71 29.02
N TYR A 121 13.75 42.40 29.22
CA TYR A 121 13.39 41.71 30.47
C TYR A 121 14.01 42.35 31.72
N GLY A 122 15.22 42.92 31.63
CA GLY A 122 15.86 43.65 32.73
C GLY A 122 15.03 44.84 33.22
N ASP A 123 14.45 45.62 32.29
CA ASP A 123 13.61 46.78 32.62
C ASP A 123 12.33 46.35 33.39
N PHE A 124 11.79 45.18 33.05
CA PHE A 124 10.60 44.63 33.71
C PHE A 124 10.95 44.14 35.12
N LEU A 125 12.10 43.46 35.29
CA LEU A 125 12.53 42.94 36.58
C LEU A 125 12.94 44.03 37.58
N HIS A 126 13.44 45.17 37.08
CA HIS A 126 13.86 46.33 37.89
C HIS A 126 12.84 47.49 37.84
N ALA A 127 11.56 47.17 37.64
CA ALA A 127 10.50 48.17 37.59
C ALA A 127 10.35 48.95 38.91
N ASP A 128 10.07 50.24 38.80
CA ASP A 128 9.83 51.13 39.94
C ASP A 128 8.36 51.11 40.34
N PHE A 129 8.06 50.47 41.46
CA PHE A 129 6.72 50.35 41.99
C PHE A 129 6.48 51.32 43.15
N ALA A 130 5.26 51.87 43.19
CA ALA A 130 4.76 52.60 44.35
C ALA A 130 4.89 51.78 45.64
N LYS A 131 5.13 52.46 46.77
CA LYS A 131 5.25 51.85 48.11
C LYS A 131 3.98 51.97 48.93
N SER A 132 3.15 52.96 48.61
CA SER A 132 1.91 53.32 49.29
C SER A 132 0.99 54.01 48.29
N TYR A 133 -0.27 54.24 48.69
CA TYR A 133 -1.23 55.04 47.94
C TYR A 133 -1.63 56.27 48.76
N GLU A 134 -1.43 57.46 48.20
CA GLU A 134 -1.74 58.76 48.84
C GLU A 134 -2.93 59.49 48.17
N GLY A 135 -3.57 58.87 47.18
CA GLY A 135 -4.69 59.46 46.43
C GLY A 135 -6.08 59.20 47.03
N GLU A 136 -7.12 59.69 46.35
CA GLU A 136 -8.52 59.42 46.76
C GLU A 136 -8.91 57.95 46.55
N LEU A 137 -9.61 57.34 47.51
CA LEU A 137 -10.08 55.95 47.41
C LEU A 137 -11.06 55.79 46.23
N GLY A 138 -10.78 54.82 45.36
CA GLY A 138 -11.50 54.61 44.09
C GLY A 138 -10.94 55.47 42.94
N GLY A 139 -9.75 56.05 43.09
CA GLY A 139 -9.14 56.96 42.13
C GLY A 139 -8.70 56.31 40.81
N THR A 140 -8.64 57.12 39.76
CA THR A 140 -8.12 56.74 38.44
C THR A 140 -6.61 56.93 38.38
N LEU A 141 -5.87 55.88 38.01
CA LEU A 141 -4.41 55.92 37.77
C LEU A 141 -4.11 56.25 36.29
N PRO A 142 -3.07 57.05 36.01
CA PRO A 142 -2.69 57.35 34.63
C PRO A 142 -2.24 56.08 33.90
N GLU A 143 -2.48 56.01 32.60
CA GLU A 143 -1.91 54.96 31.77
C GLU A 143 -0.54 55.38 31.26
N LEU A 144 0.43 54.46 31.29
CA LEU A 144 1.85 54.75 31.04
C LEU A 144 2.26 54.37 29.61
N SER A 145 3.21 55.10 29.04
CA SER A 145 3.81 54.73 27.76
C SER A 145 4.89 53.65 27.89
N ALA A 146 5.56 53.56 29.05
CA ALA A 146 6.59 52.58 29.36
C ALA A 146 6.55 52.23 30.86
N ILE A 147 7.11 51.08 31.22
CA ILE A 147 7.28 50.68 32.61
C ILE A 147 8.33 51.61 33.26
N PRO A 148 8.04 52.24 34.41
CA PRO A 148 9.04 52.99 35.15
C PRO A 148 10.14 52.04 35.64
N VAL A 149 11.42 52.41 35.50
CA VAL A 149 12.55 51.54 35.85
C VAL A 149 13.47 52.24 36.84
N ILE A 150 13.90 51.52 37.88
CA ILE A 150 14.98 51.96 38.76
C ILE A 150 16.28 51.74 38.00
N ARG A 151 16.93 52.83 37.55
CA ARG A 151 18.16 52.71 36.76
C ARG A 151 19.25 52.02 37.57
N THR A 152 19.61 50.82 37.14
CA THR A 152 20.79 50.07 37.59
C THR A 152 21.85 50.22 36.49
N ASP A 153 22.90 50.99 36.75
CA ASP A 153 23.98 51.26 35.77
C ASP A 153 24.86 50.02 35.47
N ARG A 154 24.50 48.84 35.98
CA ARG A 154 25.31 47.63 35.95
C ARG A 154 24.47 46.43 35.55
N ARG A 155 24.73 45.89 34.35
CA ARG A 155 24.30 44.52 34.02
C ARG A 155 25.03 43.55 34.96
N PRO A 156 24.33 42.65 35.64
CA PRO A 156 24.97 41.66 36.49
C PRO A 156 25.88 40.77 35.64
N ASP A 157 27.09 40.47 36.14
CA ASP A 157 27.94 39.43 35.57
C ASP A 157 27.30 38.07 35.90
N PRO A 158 26.79 37.31 34.90
CA PRO A 158 26.03 36.10 35.16
C PRO A 158 26.82 35.06 35.97
N ILE A 159 28.12 34.89 35.70
CA ILE A 159 28.94 33.89 36.38
C ILE A 159 29.23 34.33 37.82
N ALA A 160 29.49 35.62 38.04
CA ALA A 160 29.66 36.14 39.40
C ALA A 160 28.37 36.01 40.22
N GLY A 161 27.21 36.29 39.63
CA GLY A 161 25.89 36.13 40.26
C GLY A 161 25.61 34.67 40.64
N LEU A 162 25.80 33.73 39.72
CA LEU A 162 25.61 32.29 39.99
C LEU A 162 26.52 31.79 41.12
N ARG A 163 27.80 32.18 41.11
CA ARG A 163 28.75 31.82 42.18
C ARG A 163 28.34 32.37 43.54
N LEU A 164 27.84 33.61 43.59
CA LEU A 164 27.38 34.23 44.83
C LEU A 164 26.17 33.49 45.42
N LEU A 165 25.32 32.90 44.57
CA LEU A 165 24.18 32.08 44.96
C LEU A 165 24.54 30.62 45.28
N GLY A 166 25.81 30.22 45.12
CA GLY A 166 26.25 28.85 45.30
C GLY A 166 25.79 27.90 44.20
N ILE A 167 25.49 28.44 43.01
CA ILE A 167 25.07 27.66 41.83
C ILE A 167 26.30 27.39 40.97
N ASP A 168 26.72 26.12 40.93
CA ASP A 168 27.77 25.64 40.05
C ASP A 168 27.23 25.22 38.67
N GLU A 169 28.11 24.71 37.81
CA GLU A 169 27.76 24.24 36.46
C GLU A 169 26.64 23.18 36.47
N GLY A 170 26.73 22.22 37.40
CA GLY A 170 25.78 21.12 37.48
C GLY A 170 24.39 21.62 37.88
N ILE A 171 24.32 22.42 38.94
CA ILE A 171 23.05 23.01 39.42
C ILE A 171 22.46 23.94 38.36
N PHE A 172 23.28 24.76 37.70
CA PHE A 172 22.82 25.68 36.66
C PHE A 172 22.19 24.94 35.48
N LYS A 173 22.88 23.93 34.93
CA LYS A 173 22.36 23.14 33.80
C LYS A 173 21.06 22.42 34.15
N ALA A 174 20.97 21.90 35.37
CA ALA A 174 19.78 21.23 35.87
C ALA A 174 18.62 22.23 36.04
N LEU A 175 18.91 23.43 36.56
CA LEU A 175 17.93 24.50 36.70
C LEU A 175 17.42 24.99 35.35
N LEU A 176 18.30 25.22 34.37
CA LEU A 176 17.90 25.67 33.04
C LEU A 176 16.93 24.69 32.36
N GLN A 177 17.22 23.39 32.44
CA GLN A 177 16.33 22.35 31.91
C GLN A 177 15.01 22.30 32.66
N ALA A 178 15.03 22.36 34.00
CA ALA A 178 13.82 22.41 34.81
C ALA A 178 12.93 23.59 34.39
N VAL A 179 13.52 24.77 34.13
CA VAL A 179 12.81 25.96 33.64
C VAL A 179 12.16 25.71 32.30
N MET A 180 12.89 25.18 31.32
CA MET A 180 12.31 24.86 30.00
C MET A 180 11.18 23.84 30.11
N LEU A 181 11.37 22.75 30.86
CA LEU A 181 10.36 21.71 31.05
C LEU A 181 9.15 22.19 31.85
N SER A 182 9.33 23.11 32.80
CA SER A 182 8.24 23.72 33.55
C SER A 182 7.38 24.61 32.65
N VAL A 183 8.01 25.43 31.80
CA VAL A 183 7.30 26.30 30.84
C VAL A 183 6.57 25.48 29.76
N ALA A 184 7.18 24.39 29.30
CA ALA A 184 6.55 23.49 28.32
C ALA A 184 5.48 22.57 28.94
N GLY A 185 5.48 22.41 30.26
CA GLY A 185 4.71 21.40 30.97
C GLY A 185 3.84 21.96 32.09
N LYS A 186 3.47 21.07 33.04
CA LYS A 186 2.63 21.42 34.19
C LYS A 186 3.39 21.52 35.51
N LYS A 187 4.63 20.98 35.56
CA LYS A 187 5.46 20.98 36.77
C LYS A 187 5.88 22.40 37.15
N LYS A 188 5.94 22.69 38.44
CA LYS A 188 6.44 23.96 38.99
C LYS A 188 7.88 23.83 39.46
N ILE A 189 8.52 24.96 39.69
CA ILE A 189 9.88 25.05 40.22
C ILE A 189 9.83 25.87 41.50
N TYR A 190 10.35 25.28 42.58
CA TYR A 190 10.50 25.96 43.85
C TYR A 190 11.97 26.04 44.24
N ILE A 191 12.47 27.24 44.51
CA ILE A 191 13.88 27.48 44.86
C ILE A 191 13.97 28.11 46.25
N ALA A 192 14.71 27.48 47.15
CA ALA A 192 15.14 28.07 48.42
C ALA A 192 16.60 28.53 48.30
N LEU A 193 16.82 29.83 48.14
CA LEU A 193 18.17 30.41 48.01
C LEU A 193 18.89 30.44 49.36
N ASN A 194 20.21 30.22 49.35
CA ASN A 194 21.02 30.29 50.57
C ASN A 194 21.42 31.73 50.95
N VAL A 195 20.46 32.64 51.09
CA VAL A 195 20.68 34.07 51.43
C VAL A 195 19.82 34.54 52.61
N PRO A 196 20.16 35.63 53.31
CA PRO A 196 19.28 36.22 54.33
C PRO A 196 17.91 36.60 53.74
N ILE A 197 16.85 36.55 54.57
CA ILE A 197 15.47 36.84 54.12
C ILE A 197 15.32 38.24 53.52
N THR A 198 16.09 39.21 54.02
CA THR A 198 16.15 40.59 53.53
C THR A 198 16.70 40.70 52.11
N GLU A 199 17.57 39.77 51.69
CA GLU A 199 18.19 39.75 50.37
C GLU A 199 17.44 38.86 49.37
N LEU A 200 16.52 38.01 49.84
CA LEU A 200 15.89 36.95 49.05
C LEU A 200 15.30 37.46 47.73
N SER A 201 14.48 38.52 47.78
CA SER A 201 13.83 39.09 46.59
C SER A 201 14.85 39.64 45.60
N ALA A 202 15.86 40.40 46.06
CA ALA A 202 16.88 40.97 45.19
C ALA A 202 17.71 39.89 44.49
N ARG A 203 18.06 38.83 45.21
CA ARG A 203 18.81 37.68 44.70
C ARG A 203 17.99 36.80 43.77
N ALA A 204 16.69 36.67 44.03
CA ALA A 204 15.74 36.01 43.14
C ALA A 204 15.59 36.77 41.81
N VAL A 205 15.54 38.10 41.85
CA VAL A 205 15.56 38.96 40.65
C VAL A 205 16.84 38.73 39.85
N GLU A 206 18.01 38.76 40.50
CA GLU A 206 19.31 38.52 39.86
C GLU A 206 19.37 37.16 39.14
N LEU A 207 18.93 36.08 39.81
CA LEU A 207 18.87 34.75 39.17
C LEU A 207 17.87 34.70 38.01
N THR A 208 16.72 35.37 38.17
CA THR A 208 15.69 35.42 37.13
C THR A 208 16.21 36.15 35.89
N GLU A 209 16.93 37.26 36.06
CA GLU A 209 17.54 38.02 34.97
C GLU A 209 18.56 37.16 34.20
N ILE A 210 19.39 36.38 34.92
CA ILE A 210 20.33 35.43 34.30
C ILE A 210 19.57 34.37 33.49
N LEU A 211 18.49 33.80 34.03
CA LEU A 211 17.68 32.80 33.31
C LEU A 211 17.04 33.40 32.04
N TYR A 212 16.48 34.61 32.10
CA TYR A 212 15.95 35.28 30.90
C TYR A 212 17.04 35.53 29.86
N SER A 213 18.27 35.86 30.26
CA SER A 213 19.36 36.11 29.33
C SER A 213 19.73 34.89 28.49
N VAL A 214 19.58 33.67 29.05
CA VAL A 214 19.97 32.43 28.37
C VAL A 214 18.84 31.74 27.64
N LEU A 215 17.59 31.90 28.10
CA LEU A 215 16.45 31.18 27.52
C LEU A 215 16.17 31.60 26.08
N PRO A 216 15.68 30.68 25.22
CA PRO A 216 15.20 31.04 23.89
C PRO A 216 13.94 31.90 23.97
N TYR A 217 13.67 32.69 22.93
CA TYR A 217 12.56 33.67 22.91
C TYR A 217 11.20 33.06 23.24
N GLU A 218 10.90 31.85 22.74
CA GLU A 218 9.61 31.21 23.00
C GLU A 218 9.39 30.88 24.49
N PHE A 219 10.46 30.59 25.23
CA PHE A 219 10.39 30.38 26.68
C PHE A 219 10.28 31.70 27.42
N ARG A 220 10.99 32.75 26.97
CA ARG A 220 10.87 34.11 27.55
C ARG A 220 9.44 34.64 27.48
N ARG A 221 8.71 34.36 26.40
CA ARG A 221 7.29 34.75 26.20
C ARG A 221 6.31 34.15 27.19
N ARG A 222 6.70 33.09 27.91
CA ARG A 222 5.79 32.26 28.71
C ARG A 222 6.25 32.10 30.15
N LEU A 223 7.53 32.30 30.43
CA LEU A 223 8.08 32.18 31.78
C LEU A 223 7.36 33.13 32.73
N GLY A 224 6.90 32.57 33.86
CA GLY A 224 6.22 33.33 34.91
C GLY A 224 6.91 33.06 36.23
N VAL A 225 7.09 34.09 37.04
CA VAL A 225 8.01 34.10 38.18
C VAL A 225 7.39 34.79 39.39
N ILE A 226 7.66 34.28 40.60
CA ILE A 226 7.45 34.98 41.88
C ILE A 226 8.74 34.95 42.69
N THR A 227 9.23 36.13 43.08
CA THR A 227 10.53 36.31 43.78
C THR A 227 10.48 36.08 45.28
N TYR A 228 9.29 35.96 45.87
CA TYR A 228 9.11 35.57 47.26
C TYR A 228 7.71 34.95 47.51
N ALA A 229 7.70 33.80 48.17
CA ALA A 229 6.57 33.20 48.84
C ALA A 229 7.03 32.55 50.16
N ASN A 230 6.19 32.52 51.17
CA ASN A 230 6.49 31.89 52.46
C ASN A 230 6.55 30.35 52.34
N GLU A 231 5.64 29.76 51.57
CA GLU A 231 5.48 28.32 51.37
C GLU A 231 5.36 28.02 49.86
N PRO A 232 5.75 26.82 49.39
CA PRO A 232 5.61 26.44 48.01
C PRO A 232 4.12 26.25 47.65
N GLN A 233 3.61 27.09 46.76
CA GLN A 233 2.22 27.06 46.34
C GLN A 233 2.12 27.05 44.81
N SER A 234 1.27 26.18 44.27
CA SER A 234 1.02 26.15 42.83
C SER A 234 0.08 27.31 42.45
N ARG A 235 0.59 28.22 41.62
CA ARG A 235 -0.17 29.36 41.11
C ARG A 235 -0.29 29.28 39.59
N LYS A 236 -1.46 29.66 39.08
CA LYS A 236 -1.71 29.74 37.63
C LYS A 236 -0.69 30.71 37.02
N TYR A 237 -0.21 30.43 35.81
CA TYR A 237 0.77 31.23 35.06
C TYR A 237 2.19 31.34 35.65
N ILE A 238 2.42 30.95 36.91
CA ILE A 238 3.74 30.97 37.53
C ILE A 238 4.40 29.62 37.34
N HIS A 239 5.63 29.63 36.86
CA HIS A 239 6.46 28.45 36.63
C HIS A 239 7.52 28.33 37.72
N LEU A 240 8.15 29.46 38.06
CA LEU A 240 9.25 29.57 39.01
C LEU A 240 8.85 30.39 40.24
N SER A 241 9.02 29.82 41.42
CA SER A 241 8.73 30.48 42.71
C SER A 241 9.92 30.37 43.65
N PHE A 242 10.34 31.49 44.22
CA PHE A 242 11.36 31.54 45.25
C PHE A 242 10.69 31.52 46.62
N VAL A 243 11.14 30.61 47.48
CA VAL A 243 10.48 30.32 48.77
C VAL A 243 11.43 30.54 49.96
N GLU A 244 10.85 30.80 51.13
CA GLU A 244 11.61 30.96 52.37
C GLU A 244 12.42 29.69 52.70
N LYS A 245 13.60 29.85 53.31
CA LYS A 245 14.42 28.73 53.75
C LYS A 245 13.66 27.84 54.75
N GLY A 246 13.74 26.53 54.56
CA GLY A 246 13.07 25.55 55.42
C GLY A 246 11.60 25.26 55.04
N SER A 247 11.04 25.95 54.04
CA SER A 247 9.72 25.63 53.49
C SER A 247 9.71 24.36 52.62
N LEU A 248 10.83 24.02 51.97
CA LEU A 248 10.99 22.80 51.16
C LEU A 248 11.22 21.57 52.04
N ARG A 249 10.13 20.98 52.53
CA ARG A 249 10.15 19.81 53.42
C ARG A 249 10.25 18.50 52.64
N PRO A 250 11.11 17.55 53.05
CA PRO A 250 11.14 16.22 52.43
C PRO A 250 9.82 15.48 52.59
N GLY A 251 9.35 14.84 51.52
CA GLY A 251 8.10 14.05 51.54
C GLY A 251 6.82 14.89 51.52
N ASP A 252 6.91 16.20 51.22
CA ASP A 252 5.73 17.01 50.98
C ASP A 252 5.04 16.58 49.68
N ARG A 253 3.94 15.83 49.84
CA ARG A 253 3.13 15.28 48.73
C ARG A 253 2.59 16.36 47.78
N SER A 254 2.48 17.61 48.23
CA SER A 254 1.96 18.71 47.41
C SER A 254 2.93 19.15 46.31
N ILE A 255 4.23 18.96 46.53
CA ILE A 255 5.32 19.35 45.60
C ILE A 255 6.24 18.18 45.21
N GLU A 256 5.92 16.96 45.65
CA GLU A 256 6.70 15.75 45.37
C GLU A 256 6.90 15.46 43.89
N LYS A 257 6.02 15.98 43.00
CA LYS A 257 6.13 15.82 41.54
C LYS A 257 6.79 17.02 40.84
N ASP A 258 6.99 18.12 41.55
CA ASP A 258 7.53 19.38 41.04
C ASP A 258 9.05 19.44 41.20
N PHE A 259 9.70 20.34 40.46
CA PHE A 259 11.14 20.55 40.59
C PHE A 259 11.43 21.37 41.83
N THR A 260 12.37 20.91 42.65
CA THR A 260 12.77 21.61 43.87
C THR A 260 14.28 21.80 43.90
N PHE A 261 14.72 23.01 44.27
CA PHE A 261 16.12 23.38 44.44
C PHE A 261 16.29 23.98 45.83
N ASP A 262 16.62 23.12 46.80
CA ASP A 262 16.94 23.53 48.16
C ASP A 262 18.46 23.77 48.27
N LEU A 263 18.89 24.98 47.89
CA LEU A 263 20.30 25.37 47.88
C LEU A 263 20.88 25.54 49.29
N VAL A 264 20.03 25.57 50.31
CA VAL A 264 20.48 25.61 51.72
C VAL A 264 21.02 24.24 52.14
N SER A 265 20.31 23.16 51.77
CA SER A 265 20.71 21.79 52.10
C SER A 265 21.45 21.08 50.96
N GLY A 266 21.59 21.71 49.79
CA GLY A 266 22.21 21.14 48.60
C GLY A 266 21.39 20.02 47.95
N ARG A 267 20.05 20.01 48.16
CA ARG A 267 19.16 18.96 47.64
C ARG A 267 18.39 19.44 46.42
N MET A 268 18.31 18.59 45.40
CA MET A 268 17.49 18.79 44.21
C MET A 268 16.47 17.66 44.10
N GLY A 269 15.19 17.99 43.89
CA GLY A 269 14.10 17.02 43.77
C GLY A 269 13.52 16.99 42.36
N ASN A 270 13.30 15.79 41.83
CA ASN A 270 12.83 15.53 40.45
C ASN A 270 13.73 16.08 39.34
N VAL A 271 15.01 16.31 39.62
CA VAL A 271 15.99 16.88 38.68
C VAL A 271 16.92 15.80 38.12
N ASP A 272 16.42 14.56 37.99
CA ASP A 272 17.13 13.48 37.32
C ASP A 272 16.69 13.42 35.86
N PHE A 273 17.45 14.08 35.00
CA PHE A 273 17.23 14.10 33.55
C PHE A 273 17.95 12.93 32.83
N GLY A 274 18.48 11.97 33.58
CA GLY A 274 19.30 10.86 33.09
C GLY A 274 20.67 11.30 32.57
N GLU A 275 21.48 10.34 32.10
CA GLU A 275 22.75 10.59 31.38
C GLU A 275 22.55 11.18 29.97
N SER A 276 21.36 11.72 29.68
CA SER A 276 21.09 12.32 28.38
C SER A 276 22.05 13.50 28.16
N ARG A 277 22.75 13.52 27.02
CA ARG A 277 23.59 14.67 26.63
C ARG A 277 22.73 15.93 26.71
N GLN A 278 23.28 17.01 27.27
CA GLN A 278 22.59 18.30 27.42
C GLN A 278 23.20 19.37 26.51
N PRO A 279 23.27 19.18 25.18
CA PRO A 279 24.02 20.07 24.29
C PRO A 279 23.66 21.55 24.45
N TYR A 280 22.38 21.87 24.65
CA TYR A 280 21.98 23.26 24.84
C TYR A 280 22.48 23.84 26.16
N ALA A 281 22.35 23.12 27.27
CA ALA A 281 22.82 23.59 28.57
C ALA A 281 24.36 23.66 28.63
N ASP A 282 25.04 22.71 27.98
CA ASP A 282 26.50 22.71 27.79
C ASP A 282 26.96 23.93 26.97
N LEU A 283 26.30 24.20 25.84
CA LEU A 283 26.55 25.37 25.00
C LEU A 283 26.34 26.67 25.77
N VAL A 284 25.21 26.83 26.45
CA VAL A 284 24.91 28.04 27.23
C VAL A 284 25.98 28.29 28.28
N TRP A 285 26.35 27.27 29.06
CA TRP A 285 27.40 27.41 30.08
C TRP A 285 28.74 27.84 29.49
N LYS A 286 29.13 27.22 28.37
CA LYS A 286 30.35 27.57 27.62
C LYS A 286 30.31 29.02 27.12
N LEU A 287 29.20 29.46 26.53
CA LEU A 287 29.05 30.83 26.02
C LEU A 287 29.05 31.87 27.14
N LEU A 288 28.44 31.57 28.29
CA LEU A 288 28.49 32.43 29.48
C LEU A 288 29.92 32.63 30.00
N LEU A 289 30.78 31.63 29.91
CA LEU A 289 32.18 31.71 30.34
C LEU A 289 33.09 32.46 29.36
N LEU A 290 32.84 32.30 28.05
CA LEU A 290 33.74 32.79 27.01
C LEU A 290 33.33 34.19 26.50
N ASN A 291 32.09 34.34 26.03
CA ASN A 291 31.60 35.53 25.33
C ASN A 291 30.06 35.61 25.44
N PRO A 292 29.50 36.42 26.36
CA PRO A 292 28.05 36.55 26.52
C PRO A 292 27.32 37.07 25.26
N GLY A 293 28.01 37.77 24.36
CA GLY A 293 27.43 38.27 23.10
C GLY A 293 27.09 37.18 22.08
N ASP A 294 27.78 36.03 22.14
CA ASP A 294 27.56 34.91 21.21
C ASP A 294 26.27 34.13 21.53
N LEU A 295 25.74 34.29 22.75
CA LEU A 295 24.47 33.70 23.18
C LEU A 295 23.27 34.36 22.49
N ASP A 296 23.31 35.67 22.28
CA ASP A 296 22.26 36.39 21.54
C ASP A 296 22.24 35.96 20.05
N ASP A 297 23.41 35.62 19.48
CA ASP A 297 23.49 35.04 18.13
C ASP A 297 22.85 33.65 18.08
N PHE A 298 23.14 32.75 19.04
CA PHE A 298 22.46 31.46 19.11
C PHE A 298 20.93 31.59 19.26
N VAL A 299 20.45 32.46 20.14
CA VAL A 299 19.00 32.64 20.35
C VAL A 299 18.35 33.19 19.07
N SER A 300 19.04 34.10 18.37
CA SER A 300 18.58 34.63 17.08
C SER A 300 18.59 33.57 15.98
N PHE A 301 19.61 32.72 15.94
CA PHE A 301 19.70 31.55 15.05
C PHE A 301 18.52 30.60 15.25
N ALA A 302 18.24 30.23 16.49
CA ALA A 302 17.14 29.34 16.83
C ALA A 302 15.78 29.95 16.47
N ASP A 303 15.55 31.24 16.78
CA ASP A 303 14.29 31.92 16.42
C ASP A 303 14.06 31.94 14.90
N GLN A 304 15.11 32.21 14.11
CA GLN A 304 15.02 32.25 12.64
C GLN A 304 14.66 30.90 12.04
N ILE A 305 15.34 29.82 12.46
CA ILE A 305 15.10 28.46 11.94
C ILE A 305 13.69 27.97 12.28
N LEU A 306 13.23 28.28 13.49
CA LEU A 306 11.95 27.83 14.00
C LEU A 306 10.76 28.68 13.52
N ARG A 307 10.98 29.67 12.63
CA ARG A 307 9.87 30.40 12.01
C ARG A 307 8.97 29.43 11.23
N GLY A 308 7.66 29.60 11.40
CA GLY A 308 6.65 28.72 10.80
C GLY A 308 6.38 27.41 11.54
N GLU A 309 7.21 27.02 12.52
CA GLU A 309 6.94 25.84 13.35
C GLU A 309 5.76 26.05 14.30
N SER A 310 5.13 24.94 14.70
CA SER A 310 3.99 24.96 15.64
C SER A 310 4.42 25.46 17.04
N PRO A 311 3.52 26.11 17.80
CA PRO A 311 3.85 26.67 19.11
C PRO A 311 4.22 25.62 20.16
N GLU A 312 3.75 24.38 20.00
CA GLU A 312 4.10 23.25 20.87
C GLU A 312 5.50 22.72 20.54
N HIS A 313 5.83 22.61 19.25
CA HIS A 313 7.13 22.15 18.82
C HIS A 313 8.25 23.10 19.27
N LYS A 314 8.03 24.42 19.18
CA LYS A 314 8.95 25.47 19.66
C LYS A 314 9.24 25.44 21.16
N LEU A 315 8.46 24.71 21.94
CA LEU A 315 8.67 24.51 23.38
C LEU A 315 9.37 23.18 23.71
N SER A 316 9.80 22.42 22.72
CA SER A 316 10.54 21.18 22.92
C SER A 316 11.98 21.45 23.35
N LEU A 317 12.43 20.90 24.48
CA LEU A 317 13.84 20.95 24.89
C LEU A 317 14.76 20.21 23.90
N ALA A 318 14.29 19.08 23.35
CA ALA A 318 15.07 18.28 22.40
C ALA A 318 15.45 19.06 21.14
N LEU A 319 14.56 19.95 20.70
CA LEU A 319 14.77 20.84 19.57
C LEU A 319 15.98 21.76 19.77
N TYR A 320 16.08 22.41 20.93
CA TYR A 320 17.20 23.32 21.22
C TYR A 320 18.50 22.54 21.46
N ASN A 321 18.43 21.32 22.00
CA ASN A 321 19.59 20.45 22.07
C ASN A 321 20.14 20.11 20.67
N GLU A 322 19.28 19.82 19.71
CA GLU A 322 19.69 19.57 18.32
C GLU A 322 20.26 20.83 17.67
N LEU A 323 19.58 21.97 17.79
CA LEU A 323 20.06 23.25 17.25
C LEU A 323 21.40 23.68 17.87
N ALA A 324 21.63 23.39 19.15
CA ALA A 324 22.91 23.65 19.81
C ALA A 324 24.05 22.84 19.18
N VAL A 325 23.79 21.57 18.82
CA VAL A 325 24.78 20.75 18.09
C VAL A 325 25.07 21.35 16.72
N PHE A 326 24.06 21.74 15.95
CA PHE A 326 24.28 22.36 14.63
C PHE A 326 25.03 23.68 14.72
N TYR A 327 24.69 24.51 15.70
CA TYR A 327 25.37 25.77 15.94
C TYR A 327 26.85 25.53 16.29
N GLU A 328 27.16 24.60 17.19
CA GLU A 328 28.56 24.29 17.52
C GLU A 328 29.35 23.75 16.32
N ILE A 329 28.71 22.95 15.46
CA ILE A 329 29.30 22.46 14.21
C ILE A 329 29.60 23.64 13.27
N GLU A 330 28.68 24.59 13.13
CA GLU A 330 28.88 25.83 12.36
C GLU A 330 30.05 26.66 12.93
N GLN A 331 30.21 26.71 14.25
CA GLN A 331 31.34 27.37 14.93
C GLN A 331 32.67 26.59 14.82
N GLY A 332 32.71 25.48 14.08
CA GLY A 332 33.92 24.70 13.82
C GLY A 332 34.20 23.56 14.80
N ASN A 333 33.25 23.18 15.67
CA ASN A 333 33.37 21.99 16.51
C ASN A 333 33.10 20.71 15.69
N GLU A 334 34.04 20.38 14.82
CA GLU A 334 33.94 19.25 13.89
C GLU A 334 33.81 17.89 14.57
N HIS A 335 34.26 17.77 15.82
CA HIS A 335 34.18 16.53 16.57
C HIS A 335 32.73 16.02 16.67
N LEU A 336 31.78 16.94 16.88
CA LEU A 336 30.35 16.62 16.98
C LEU A 336 29.80 16.00 15.70
N TYR A 337 30.27 16.46 14.53
CA TYR A 337 29.94 15.84 13.26
C TYR A 337 30.58 14.45 13.14
N THR A 338 31.87 14.32 13.47
CA THR A 338 32.61 13.06 13.30
C THR A 338 32.11 11.93 14.21
N GLU A 339 31.59 12.25 15.40
CA GLU A 339 31.02 11.25 16.32
C GLU A 339 29.74 10.61 15.76
N ASN A 340 28.89 11.39 15.08
CA ASN A 340 27.58 10.93 14.66
C ASN A 340 27.12 11.57 13.33
N LYS A 341 27.87 11.28 12.26
CA LYS A 341 27.69 11.91 10.95
C LYS A 341 26.28 11.77 10.38
N SER A 342 25.70 10.57 10.42
CA SER A 342 24.38 10.27 9.83
C SER A 342 23.24 10.94 10.59
N ALA A 343 23.31 10.98 11.92
CA ALA A 343 22.32 11.68 12.74
C ALA A 343 22.34 13.19 12.48
N VAL A 344 23.53 13.80 12.37
CA VAL A 344 23.65 15.23 12.05
C VAL A 344 23.07 15.55 10.68
N LEU A 345 23.47 14.81 9.63
CA LEU A 345 22.96 15.06 8.28
C LEU A 345 21.45 14.82 8.16
N SER A 346 20.95 13.75 8.77
CA SER A 346 19.50 13.45 8.77
C SER A 346 18.71 14.49 9.56
N GLY A 347 19.24 14.96 10.69
CA GLY A 347 18.68 16.04 11.48
C GLY A 347 18.59 17.34 10.67
N LEU A 348 19.69 17.77 10.04
CA LEU A 348 19.71 18.93 9.14
C LEU A 348 18.66 18.81 8.01
N LEU A 349 18.57 17.63 7.37
CA LEU A 349 17.59 17.38 6.31
C LEU A 349 16.15 17.48 6.79
N SER A 350 15.85 17.11 8.03
CA SER A 350 14.50 17.23 8.58
C SER A 350 13.98 18.67 8.53
N TYR A 351 14.87 19.66 8.70
CA TYR A 351 14.54 21.08 8.57
C TYR A 351 14.50 21.57 7.12
N LEU A 352 15.13 20.88 6.17
CA LEU A 352 15.23 21.31 4.77
C LEU A 352 14.17 20.68 3.86
N LYS A 353 13.40 19.69 4.35
CA LYS A 353 12.35 18.99 3.59
C LYS A 353 11.13 19.85 3.24
N ALA A 354 10.81 20.87 4.05
CA ALA A 354 9.66 21.71 3.80
C ALA A 354 9.86 22.58 2.54
N GLU A 355 8.78 22.85 1.81
CA GLU A 355 8.85 23.64 0.57
C GLU A 355 9.39 25.05 0.86
N GLY A 356 10.38 25.50 0.07
CA GLY A 356 11.08 26.77 0.29
C GLY A 356 12.05 26.80 1.48
N ALA A 357 12.22 25.70 2.23
CA ALA A 357 13.10 25.66 3.41
C ALA A 357 14.58 25.90 3.09
N ILE A 358 15.04 25.49 1.91
CA ILE A 358 16.41 25.74 1.45
C ILE A 358 16.75 27.25 1.45
N HIS A 359 15.77 28.10 1.10
CA HIS A 359 15.96 29.55 1.06
C HIS A 359 15.61 30.26 2.36
N SER A 360 14.69 29.71 3.17
CA SER A 360 14.34 30.31 4.47
C SER A 360 15.29 29.90 5.60
N ARG A 361 15.96 28.75 5.48
CA ARG A 361 16.88 28.16 6.47
C ARG A 361 18.30 28.01 5.91
N ILE A 362 18.81 29.08 5.30
CA ILE A 362 20.11 29.12 4.58
C ILE A 362 21.25 28.60 5.44
N ARG A 363 21.35 29.03 6.71
CA ARG A 363 22.44 28.58 7.61
C ARG A 363 22.50 27.06 7.76
N LEU A 364 21.35 26.39 7.91
CA LEU A 364 21.32 24.92 8.03
C LEU A 364 21.70 24.24 6.70
N ASN A 365 21.25 24.81 5.58
CA ASN A 365 21.64 24.33 4.26
C ASN A 365 23.15 24.48 4.03
N ASP A 366 23.74 25.60 4.44
CA ASP A 366 25.19 25.85 4.32
C ASP A 366 25.98 24.84 5.18
N ILE A 367 25.57 24.58 6.42
CA ILE A 367 26.18 23.52 7.25
C ILE A 367 26.12 22.17 6.55
N PHE A 368 24.96 21.80 5.98
CA PHE A 368 24.80 20.54 5.24
C PHE A 368 25.76 20.47 4.05
N LEU A 369 25.84 21.54 3.25
CA LEU A 369 26.67 21.60 2.04
C LEU A 369 28.16 21.60 2.36
N GLU A 370 28.60 22.27 3.42
CA GLU A 370 29.98 22.18 3.90
C GLU A 370 30.36 20.75 4.31
N ARG A 371 29.44 20.02 4.96
CA ARG A 371 29.68 18.62 5.33
C ARG A 371 29.63 17.70 4.11
N PHE A 372 28.77 17.97 3.14
CA PHE A 372 28.83 17.30 1.83
C PHE A 372 30.19 17.49 1.15
N ASP A 373 30.71 18.72 1.12
CA ASP A 373 32.00 19.03 0.49
C ASP A 373 33.15 18.31 1.19
N ARG A 374 33.11 18.24 2.53
CA ARG A 374 34.08 17.48 3.32
C ARG A 374 34.05 15.98 3.03
N GLU A 375 32.86 15.36 3.03
CA GLU A 375 32.74 13.92 2.71
C GLU A 375 33.13 13.65 1.26
N PHE A 376 32.84 14.58 0.34
CA PHE A 376 33.28 14.45 -1.04
C PHE A 376 34.79 14.56 -1.20
N ASP A 377 35.44 15.45 -0.46
CA ASP A 377 36.90 15.53 -0.44
C ASP A 377 37.54 14.27 0.17
N LEU A 378 36.91 13.65 1.18
CA LEU A 378 37.34 12.35 1.69
C LEU A 378 37.25 11.25 0.62
N VAL A 379 36.16 11.21 -0.15
CA VAL A 379 36.01 10.29 -1.27
C VAL A 379 37.08 10.55 -2.34
N ARG A 380 37.37 11.82 -2.69
CA ARG A 380 38.45 12.18 -3.62
C ARG A 380 39.84 11.77 -3.12
N GLN A 381 40.01 11.65 -1.81
CA GLN A 381 41.21 11.10 -1.17
C GLN A 381 41.21 9.56 -1.09
N ARG A 382 40.35 8.89 -1.87
CA ARG A 382 40.19 7.43 -1.97
C ARG A 382 39.59 6.74 -0.75
N ASN A 383 38.88 7.47 0.11
CA ASN A 383 38.10 6.83 1.17
C ASN A 383 36.82 6.22 0.59
N VAL A 384 36.43 5.06 1.14
CA VAL A 384 35.16 4.40 0.80
C VAL A 384 34.03 5.11 1.55
N PRO A 385 32.95 5.54 0.87
CA PRO A 385 31.84 6.23 1.52
C PRO A 385 31.03 5.29 2.44
N ASP A 386 30.43 5.85 3.48
CA ASP A 386 29.48 5.15 4.34
C ASP A 386 28.08 5.15 3.69
N PRO A 387 27.45 3.98 3.47
CA PRO A 387 26.09 3.89 2.93
C PRO A 387 25.05 4.77 3.65
N ALA A 388 25.15 4.95 4.96
CA ALA A 388 24.21 5.79 5.70
C ALA A 388 24.33 7.27 5.30
N ILE A 389 25.53 7.72 4.95
CA ILE A 389 25.79 9.08 4.47
C ILE A 389 25.34 9.25 3.02
N MET A 390 25.51 8.21 2.20
CA MET A 390 25.00 8.18 0.83
C MET A 390 23.47 8.35 0.80
N GLU A 391 22.74 7.73 1.72
CA GLU A 391 21.29 7.94 1.87
C GLU A 391 20.93 9.39 2.18
N CYS A 392 21.65 10.06 3.09
CA CYS A 392 21.42 11.48 3.36
C CYS A 392 21.64 12.35 2.11
N PHE A 393 22.67 12.07 1.29
CA PHE A 393 22.92 12.83 0.07
C PHE A 393 21.90 12.52 -1.04
N LYS A 394 21.37 11.30 -1.09
CA LYS A 394 20.21 10.96 -1.93
C LYS A 394 18.97 11.75 -1.47
N ASP A 395 18.70 11.80 -0.17
CA ASP A 395 17.57 12.58 0.37
C ASP A 395 17.70 14.08 0.04
N TYR A 396 18.92 14.64 0.10
CA TYR A 396 19.17 16.02 -0.34
C TYR A 396 18.97 16.19 -1.86
N PHE A 397 19.41 15.24 -2.69
CA PHE A 397 19.26 15.28 -4.15
C PHE A 397 17.80 15.41 -4.60
N VAL A 398 16.87 14.84 -3.83
CA VAL A 398 15.43 14.85 -4.13
C VAL A 398 14.78 16.20 -3.79
N LEU A 399 15.42 17.04 -2.97
CA LEU A 399 14.90 18.36 -2.65
C LEU A 399 14.83 19.23 -3.92
N ARG A 400 13.89 20.19 -3.93
CA ARG A 400 13.76 21.17 -5.01
C ARG A 400 14.67 22.37 -4.75
N ASP A 401 14.89 23.20 -5.78
CA ASP A 401 15.52 24.52 -5.62
C ASP A 401 16.98 24.54 -5.10
N HIS A 402 17.75 23.48 -5.35
CA HIS A 402 19.21 23.45 -5.14
C HIS A 402 19.97 23.13 -6.44
N ASN A 403 21.26 23.46 -6.48
CA ASN A 403 22.13 23.30 -7.66
C ASN A 403 23.18 22.19 -7.50
N TYR A 404 23.07 21.33 -6.48
CA TYR A 404 24.07 20.31 -6.13
C TYR A 404 23.88 18.95 -6.82
N LYS A 405 22.85 18.76 -7.65
CA LYS A 405 22.53 17.47 -8.29
C LYS A 405 23.73 16.83 -9.00
N VAL A 406 24.48 17.61 -9.78
CA VAL A 406 25.66 17.12 -10.51
C VAL A 406 26.78 16.70 -9.55
N ARG A 407 27.07 17.51 -8.51
CA ARG A 407 28.11 17.20 -7.53
C ARG A 407 27.79 15.93 -6.74
N ILE A 408 26.52 15.71 -6.40
CA ILE A 408 26.08 14.50 -5.71
C ILE A 408 26.29 13.28 -6.61
N VAL A 409 25.91 13.35 -7.88
CA VAL A 409 26.19 12.25 -8.83
C VAL A 409 27.68 11.97 -8.95
N ASP A 410 28.53 13.00 -9.03
CA ASP A 410 29.98 12.83 -9.04
C ASP A 410 30.51 12.22 -7.73
N TYR A 411 29.90 12.53 -6.57
CA TYR A 411 30.20 11.88 -5.29
C TYR A 411 29.91 10.38 -5.35
N PHE A 412 28.73 9.97 -5.84
CA PHE A 412 28.38 8.55 -5.99
C PHE A 412 29.34 7.83 -6.94
N ILE A 413 29.64 8.41 -8.11
CA ILE A 413 30.56 7.80 -9.09
C ILE A 413 31.95 7.60 -8.48
N ASN A 414 32.55 8.64 -7.90
CA ASN A 414 33.89 8.52 -7.31
C ASN A 414 33.90 7.54 -6.13
N GLY A 415 32.89 7.59 -5.26
CA GLY A 415 32.76 6.69 -4.11
C GLY A 415 32.64 5.23 -4.53
N MET A 416 31.87 4.94 -5.59
CA MET A 416 31.70 3.59 -6.11
C MET A 416 32.96 3.08 -6.82
N LEU A 417 33.67 3.92 -7.58
CA LEU A 417 34.95 3.55 -8.20
C LEU A 417 35.99 3.16 -7.14
N HIS A 418 36.11 3.94 -6.06
CA HIS A 418 37.01 3.60 -4.97
C HIS A 418 36.53 2.37 -4.17
N SER A 419 35.23 2.13 -4.08
CA SER A 419 34.68 0.90 -3.49
C SER A 419 35.07 -0.35 -4.31
N VAL A 420 35.09 -0.23 -5.64
CA VAL A 420 35.59 -1.28 -6.56
C VAL A 420 37.08 -1.52 -6.33
N GLU A 421 37.90 -0.46 -6.32
CA GLU A 421 39.35 -0.53 -6.09
C GLU A 421 39.70 -1.13 -4.72
N ALA A 422 38.91 -0.83 -3.69
CA ALA A 422 39.07 -1.35 -2.32
C ALA A 422 38.45 -2.75 -2.11
N GLY A 423 37.78 -3.33 -3.12
CA GLY A 423 37.11 -4.64 -3.00
C GLY A 423 35.90 -4.66 -2.08
N ARG A 424 35.32 -3.51 -1.73
CA ARG A 424 34.15 -3.36 -0.85
C ARG A 424 32.84 -3.55 -1.60
N LYS A 425 32.55 -4.81 -1.97
CA LYS A 425 31.32 -5.19 -2.68
C LYS A 425 30.05 -4.91 -1.89
N ASP A 426 30.13 -4.96 -0.55
CA ASP A 426 29.04 -4.62 0.36
C ASP A 426 28.57 -3.17 0.18
N VAL A 427 29.52 -2.22 0.17
CA VAL A 427 29.23 -0.79 -0.04
C VAL A 427 28.76 -0.53 -1.46
N LEU A 428 29.37 -1.18 -2.46
CA LEU A 428 28.98 -1.05 -3.85
C LEU A 428 27.52 -1.51 -4.09
N ASN A 429 27.13 -2.64 -3.51
CA ASN A 429 25.76 -3.14 -3.60
C ASN A 429 24.77 -2.23 -2.89
N ALA A 430 25.13 -1.71 -1.71
CA ALA A 430 24.31 -0.72 -1.01
C ALA A 430 24.14 0.55 -1.85
N ALA A 431 25.21 1.05 -2.48
CA ALA A 431 25.17 2.22 -3.35
C ALA A 431 24.22 2.02 -4.54
N TYR A 432 24.26 0.87 -5.23
CA TYR A 432 23.29 0.58 -6.29
C TYR A 432 21.86 0.56 -5.77
N GLY A 433 21.60 -0.04 -4.60
CA GLY A 433 20.27 -0.03 -3.97
C GLY A 433 19.78 1.39 -3.66
N ILE A 434 20.65 2.26 -3.16
CA ILE A 434 20.33 3.68 -2.89
C ILE A 434 20.00 4.41 -4.19
N ILE A 435 20.81 4.24 -5.23
CA ILE A 435 20.61 4.88 -6.54
C ILE A 435 19.29 4.41 -7.17
N GLU A 436 19.00 3.12 -7.15
CA GLU A 436 17.78 2.53 -7.70
C GLU A 436 16.50 2.92 -6.93
N SER A 437 16.63 3.32 -5.67
CA SER A 437 15.48 3.77 -4.87
C SER A 437 14.88 5.10 -5.37
N ASN A 438 15.56 5.82 -6.27
CA ASN A 438 15.10 7.06 -6.85
C ASN A 438 15.36 7.14 -8.36
N ASP A 439 14.29 7.22 -9.16
CA ASP A 439 14.36 7.21 -10.62
C ASP A 439 15.17 8.37 -11.22
N GLU A 440 15.07 9.58 -10.66
CA GLU A 440 15.78 10.76 -11.16
C GLU A 440 17.29 10.64 -10.89
N LEU A 441 17.68 10.22 -9.68
CA LEU A 441 19.08 9.97 -9.33
C LEU A 441 19.65 8.86 -10.20
N SER A 442 18.92 7.74 -10.34
CA SER A 442 19.31 6.62 -11.19
C SER A 442 19.57 7.07 -12.62
N ALA A 443 18.62 7.81 -13.22
CA ALA A 443 18.74 8.29 -14.60
C ALA A 443 19.98 9.19 -14.77
N THR A 444 20.15 10.15 -13.87
CA THR A 444 21.26 11.11 -13.92
C THR A 444 22.60 10.42 -13.72
N PHE A 445 22.68 9.46 -12.78
CA PHE A 445 23.86 8.66 -12.51
C PHE A 445 24.27 7.82 -13.72
N PHE A 446 23.37 6.98 -14.26
CA PHE A 446 23.72 6.10 -15.37
C PHE A 446 23.99 6.87 -16.66
N GLN A 447 23.30 8.01 -16.90
CA GLN A 447 23.63 8.90 -18.01
C GLN A 447 25.05 9.47 -17.89
N ARG A 448 25.48 9.85 -16.68
CA ARG A 448 26.83 10.34 -16.42
C ARG A 448 27.88 9.23 -16.57
N VAL A 449 27.63 8.04 -16.03
CA VAL A 449 28.50 6.86 -16.17
C VAL A 449 28.70 6.48 -17.64
N MET A 450 27.64 6.59 -18.46
CA MET A 450 27.69 6.29 -19.89
C MET A 450 28.54 7.28 -20.70
N SER A 451 28.71 8.51 -20.21
CA SER A 451 29.46 9.56 -20.92
C SER A 451 30.97 9.28 -21.00
N GLU A 452 31.51 8.45 -20.11
CA GLU A 452 32.94 8.13 -20.04
C GLU A 452 33.20 6.63 -20.14
N ALA A 453 34.11 6.23 -21.03
CA ALA A 453 34.39 4.82 -21.28
C ALA A 453 34.95 4.08 -20.05
N TYR A 454 35.71 4.77 -19.19
CA TYR A 454 36.25 4.19 -17.96
C TYR A 454 35.14 3.89 -16.95
N PHE A 455 34.25 4.85 -16.67
CA PHE A 455 33.12 4.65 -15.75
C PHE A 455 32.19 3.55 -16.23
N ARG A 456 31.88 3.51 -17.52
CA ARG A 456 31.07 2.45 -18.11
C ARG A 456 31.64 1.05 -17.82
N LYS A 457 32.94 0.85 -18.07
CA LYS A 457 33.60 -0.44 -17.84
C LYS A 457 33.66 -0.86 -16.37
N GLN A 458 33.81 0.10 -15.46
CA GLN A 458 33.98 -0.19 -14.03
C GLN A 458 32.65 -0.30 -13.27
N LEU A 459 31.63 0.46 -13.68
CA LEU A 459 30.37 0.57 -12.95
C LEU A 459 29.20 -0.04 -13.73
N LEU A 460 29.00 0.32 -15.00
CA LEU A 460 27.82 -0.14 -15.74
C LEU A 460 27.91 -1.60 -16.20
N GLU A 461 29.02 -2.00 -16.83
CA GLU A 461 29.17 -3.36 -17.38
C GLU A 461 29.01 -4.44 -16.28
N PRO A 462 29.72 -4.36 -15.13
CA PRO A 462 29.58 -5.34 -14.05
C PRO A 462 28.20 -5.29 -13.39
N TYR A 463 27.59 -4.10 -13.32
CA TYR A 463 26.23 -3.94 -12.82
C TYR A 463 25.23 -4.69 -13.70
N MET A 464 25.24 -4.45 -15.02
CA MET A 464 24.32 -5.11 -15.94
C MET A 464 24.53 -6.63 -15.94
N GLU A 465 25.79 -7.07 -15.95
CA GLU A 465 26.12 -8.49 -15.83
C GLU A 465 25.56 -9.10 -14.54
N SER A 466 25.74 -8.46 -13.38
CA SER A 466 25.21 -8.97 -12.12
C SER A 466 23.68 -9.11 -12.11
N ARG A 467 22.97 -8.19 -12.77
CA ARG A 467 21.51 -8.22 -12.91
C ARG A 467 21.05 -9.33 -13.86
N LEU A 468 21.77 -9.56 -14.96
CA LEU A 468 21.49 -10.65 -15.90
C LEU A 468 21.80 -12.02 -15.28
N VAL A 469 22.87 -12.15 -14.51
CA VAL A 469 23.19 -13.37 -13.75
C VAL A 469 22.08 -13.69 -12.74
N ALA A 470 21.61 -12.67 -12.00
CA ALA A 470 20.57 -12.80 -10.99
C ALA A 470 19.18 -13.11 -11.56
N ALA A 471 18.97 -12.95 -12.87
CA ALA A 471 17.73 -13.33 -13.53
C ALA A 471 17.45 -14.82 -13.36
N SER A 472 16.20 -15.16 -12.98
CA SER A 472 15.83 -16.54 -12.67
C SER A 472 15.43 -17.32 -13.93
N LYS A 473 14.74 -16.65 -14.85
CA LYS A 473 14.16 -17.22 -16.07
C LYS A 473 14.60 -16.47 -17.32
N SER A 474 14.35 -17.07 -18.47
CA SER A 474 14.61 -16.44 -19.78
C SER A 474 13.77 -15.17 -20.02
N VAL A 475 12.53 -15.13 -19.55
CA VAL A 475 11.65 -13.95 -19.65
C VAL A 475 12.16 -12.75 -18.84
N ASP A 476 12.86 -13.00 -17.72
CA ASP A 476 13.42 -11.94 -16.88
C ASP A 476 14.48 -11.13 -17.64
N ILE A 477 15.21 -11.78 -18.55
CA ILE A 477 16.17 -11.12 -19.44
C ILE A 477 15.45 -10.16 -20.40
N LEU A 478 14.30 -10.55 -20.94
CA LEU A 478 13.48 -9.66 -21.78
C LEU A 478 12.87 -8.50 -20.97
N ASN A 479 12.44 -8.76 -19.75
CA ASN A 479 11.94 -7.73 -18.84
C ASN A 479 13.04 -6.72 -18.50
N PHE A 480 14.29 -7.17 -18.33
CA PHE A 480 15.45 -6.30 -18.18
C PHE A 480 15.65 -5.40 -19.41
N VAL A 481 15.61 -5.95 -20.63
CA VAL A 481 15.70 -5.17 -21.88
C VAL A 481 14.56 -4.16 -22.00
N LEU A 482 13.33 -4.55 -21.63
CA LEU A 482 12.18 -3.65 -21.65
C LEU A 482 12.35 -2.49 -20.68
N HIS A 483 12.80 -2.77 -19.45
CA HIS A 483 13.04 -1.74 -18.44
C HIS A 483 14.12 -0.76 -18.90
N TRP A 484 15.32 -1.25 -19.26
CA TRP A 484 16.43 -0.42 -19.73
C TRP A 484 16.10 0.30 -21.04
N GLY A 485 15.26 -0.29 -21.90
CA GLY A 485 14.81 0.31 -23.14
C GLY A 485 13.80 1.45 -22.97
N ARG A 486 13.17 1.57 -21.79
CA ARG A 486 12.35 2.72 -21.41
C ARG A 486 13.16 3.75 -20.63
N PHE A 487 14.03 3.27 -19.75
CA PHE A 487 14.80 4.07 -18.81
C PHE A 487 16.02 4.75 -19.47
N LEU A 488 16.90 3.98 -20.12
CA LEU A 488 18.12 4.49 -20.77
C LEU A 488 18.46 3.68 -22.03
N PRO A 489 17.78 3.93 -23.17
CA PRO A 489 17.93 3.12 -24.39
C PRO A 489 19.38 3.03 -24.89
N ALA A 490 20.16 4.10 -24.73
CA ALA A 490 21.55 4.18 -25.18
C ALA A 490 22.48 3.14 -24.52
N ALA A 491 22.13 2.62 -23.34
CA ALA A 491 22.87 1.55 -22.68
C ALA A 491 22.74 0.21 -23.43
N LEU A 492 21.55 -0.09 -23.96
CA LEU A 492 21.28 -1.31 -24.73
C LEU A 492 21.84 -1.27 -26.17
N GLU A 493 22.28 -0.11 -26.63
CA GLU A 493 22.96 0.03 -27.93
C GLU A 493 24.45 -0.33 -27.85
N GLN A 494 24.98 -0.54 -26.65
CA GLN A 494 26.38 -0.91 -26.48
C GLN A 494 26.59 -2.39 -26.84
N PRO A 495 27.67 -2.74 -27.57
CA PRO A 495 27.94 -4.12 -27.98
C PRO A 495 27.94 -5.12 -26.81
N PHE A 496 28.57 -4.74 -25.68
CA PHE A 496 28.62 -5.61 -24.49
C PHE A 496 27.22 -5.96 -23.98
N ALA A 497 26.27 -5.01 -24.01
CA ALA A 497 24.92 -5.22 -23.50
C ALA A 497 24.13 -6.13 -24.43
N GLN A 498 24.26 -5.94 -25.75
CA GLN A 498 23.61 -6.80 -26.75
C GLN A 498 24.12 -8.24 -26.67
N ASP A 499 25.44 -8.41 -26.58
CA ASP A 499 26.06 -9.73 -26.47
C ASP A 499 25.69 -10.40 -25.14
N ALA A 500 25.79 -9.69 -24.00
CA ALA A 500 25.46 -10.24 -22.69
C ALA A 500 24.00 -10.67 -22.59
N VAL A 501 23.05 -9.83 -23.01
CA VAL A 501 21.61 -10.15 -22.97
C VAL A 501 21.31 -11.39 -23.83
N ARG A 502 21.93 -11.51 -25.01
CA ARG A 502 21.75 -12.69 -25.87
C ARG A 502 22.33 -13.95 -25.23
N ASP A 503 23.54 -13.87 -24.69
CA ASP A 503 24.25 -15.02 -24.15
C ASP A 503 23.57 -15.55 -22.88
N TYR A 504 23.18 -14.64 -21.96
CA TYR A 504 22.42 -15.00 -20.77
C TYR A 504 21.01 -15.49 -21.10
N LEU A 505 20.34 -14.95 -22.11
CA LEU A 505 19.05 -15.49 -22.57
C LEU A 505 19.17 -16.97 -22.95
N LEU A 506 20.19 -17.31 -23.75
CA LEU A 506 20.44 -18.68 -24.18
C LEU A 506 20.86 -19.59 -23.02
N GLU A 507 21.65 -19.08 -22.07
CA GLU A 507 22.01 -19.80 -20.85
C GLU A 507 20.76 -20.14 -20.01
N LYS A 508 19.88 -19.16 -19.77
CA LYS A 508 18.65 -19.40 -18.99
C LYS A 508 17.72 -20.37 -19.71
N LEU A 509 17.57 -20.25 -21.03
CA LEU A 509 16.78 -21.20 -21.84
C LEU A 509 17.31 -22.65 -21.77
N GLN A 510 18.61 -22.86 -21.58
CA GLN A 510 19.18 -24.20 -21.36
C GLN A 510 18.76 -24.83 -20.03
N LEU A 511 18.49 -24.00 -19.02
CA LEU A 511 18.12 -24.43 -17.67
C LEU A 511 16.60 -24.56 -17.47
N GLU A 512 15.79 -24.05 -18.40
CA GLU A 512 14.33 -24.14 -18.33
C GLU A 512 13.85 -25.59 -18.46
N THR A 513 12.92 -25.98 -17.60
CA THR A 513 12.30 -27.31 -17.63
C THR A 513 11.38 -27.49 -18.83
N ASP A 514 10.73 -26.40 -19.25
CA ASP A 514 9.84 -26.35 -20.41
C ASP A 514 10.28 -25.23 -21.37
N PRO A 515 11.15 -25.55 -22.35
CA PRO A 515 11.64 -24.56 -23.29
C PRO A 515 10.58 -24.10 -24.30
N VAL A 516 9.48 -24.86 -24.50
CA VAL A 516 8.41 -24.47 -25.43
C VAL A 516 7.60 -23.32 -24.81
N ALA A 517 7.14 -23.51 -23.57
CA ALA A 517 6.41 -22.48 -22.84
C ALA A 517 7.26 -21.21 -22.64
N ALA A 518 8.55 -21.36 -22.29
CA ALA A 518 9.46 -20.24 -22.09
C ALA A 518 9.63 -19.37 -23.35
N VAL A 519 9.78 -20.00 -24.53
CA VAL A 519 9.89 -19.29 -25.81
C VAL A 519 8.56 -18.65 -26.21
N ALA A 520 7.43 -19.30 -25.91
CA ALA A 520 6.11 -18.70 -26.13
C ALA A 520 5.90 -17.43 -25.28
N GLU A 521 6.38 -17.43 -24.04
CA GLU A 521 6.34 -16.26 -23.14
C GLU A 521 7.22 -15.11 -23.66
N ILE A 522 8.40 -15.41 -24.20
CA ILE A 522 9.28 -14.45 -24.88
C ILE A 522 8.52 -13.74 -26.01
N HIS A 523 7.89 -14.49 -26.91
CA HIS A 523 7.09 -13.91 -28.01
C HIS A 523 5.90 -13.10 -27.49
N GLY A 524 5.20 -13.59 -26.47
CA GLY A 524 4.12 -12.84 -25.83
C GLY A 524 4.56 -11.47 -25.31
N THR A 525 5.80 -11.40 -24.79
CA THR A 525 6.42 -10.18 -24.29
C THR A 525 6.78 -9.22 -25.43
N VAL A 526 7.34 -9.73 -26.52
CA VAL A 526 7.63 -8.94 -27.75
C VAL A 526 6.35 -8.38 -28.36
N ASP A 527 5.31 -9.20 -28.50
CA ASP A 527 4.01 -8.79 -29.05
C ASP A 527 3.36 -7.69 -28.20
N LYS A 528 3.46 -7.80 -26.87
CA LYS A 528 2.98 -6.77 -25.94
C LYS A 528 3.76 -5.47 -26.14
N ALA A 529 5.08 -5.54 -26.21
CA ALA A 529 5.94 -4.38 -26.44
C ALA A 529 5.64 -3.67 -27.77
N GLU A 530 5.39 -4.43 -28.83
CA GLU A 530 5.01 -3.89 -30.14
C GLU A 530 3.64 -3.19 -30.08
N LYS A 531 2.64 -3.80 -29.43
CA LYS A 531 1.31 -3.21 -29.22
C LYS A 531 1.40 -1.90 -28.43
N ASP A 532 2.18 -1.87 -27.36
CA ASP A 532 2.38 -0.67 -26.53
C ASP A 532 3.05 0.45 -27.34
N ARG A 533 4.02 0.11 -28.19
CA ARG A 533 4.65 1.09 -29.10
C ARG A 533 3.64 1.70 -30.07
N ARG A 534 2.76 0.89 -30.66
CA ARG A 534 1.70 1.37 -31.56
C ARG A 534 0.70 2.31 -30.86
N LYS A 535 0.55 2.19 -29.53
CA LYS A 535 -0.28 3.05 -28.69
C LYS A 535 0.43 4.31 -28.18
N GLY A 536 1.72 4.49 -28.47
CA GLY A 536 2.51 5.68 -28.11
C GLY A 536 3.22 5.62 -26.75
N THR A 537 3.09 4.54 -25.99
CA THR A 537 3.68 4.37 -24.64
C THR A 537 4.78 3.31 -24.58
N GLY A 538 5.30 2.87 -25.74
CA GLY A 538 6.25 1.76 -25.85
C GLY A 538 7.72 2.14 -26.01
N VAL A 539 8.55 1.11 -26.17
CA VAL A 539 10.01 1.22 -26.37
C VAL A 539 10.38 1.78 -27.76
N SER A 540 11.63 2.26 -27.88
CA SER A 540 12.14 2.75 -29.16
C SER A 540 12.18 1.64 -30.23
N PRO A 541 12.14 1.98 -31.53
CA PRO A 541 12.23 1.00 -32.61
C PRO A 541 13.47 0.12 -32.55
N LYS A 542 14.60 0.66 -32.07
CA LYS A 542 15.87 -0.05 -31.97
C LYS A 542 15.86 -1.08 -30.83
N VAL A 543 15.23 -0.74 -29.70
CA VAL A 543 15.01 -1.71 -28.60
C VAL A 543 14.06 -2.82 -29.06
N LEU A 544 12.99 -2.47 -29.80
CA LEU A 544 12.08 -3.48 -30.35
C LEU A 544 12.80 -4.43 -31.33
N SER A 545 13.70 -3.91 -32.17
CA SER A 545 14.56 -4.74 -33.05
C SER A 545 15.41 -5.71 -32.23
N LEU A 546 16.07 -5.23 -31.17
CA LEU A 546 16.85 -6.10 -30.27
C LEU A 546 15.98 -7.20 -29.66
N MET A 547 14.76 -6.87 -29.19
CA MET A 547 13.83 -7.87 -28.66
C MET A 547 13.41 -8.91 -29.71
N GLN A 548 13.20 -8.48 -30.96
CA GLN A 548 12.90 -9.40 -32.07
C GLN A 548 14.10 -10.30 -32.42
N GLU A 549 15.32 -9.78 -32.37
CA GLU A 549 16.56 -10.55 -32.55
C GLU A 549 16.75 -11.60 -31.43
N LEU A 550 16.40 -11.24 -30.19
CA LEU A 550 16.40 -12.17 -29.05
C LEU A 550 15.33 -13.26 -29.20
N ALA A 551 14.12 -12.92 -29.65
CA ALA A 551 13.08 -13.89 -29.94
C ALA A 551 13.48 -14.84 -31.07
N ALA A 552 14.11 -14.34 -32.15
CA ALA A 552 14.64 -15.16 -33.23
C ALA A 552 15.76 -16.10 -32.74
N SER A 553 16.60 -15.64 -31.81
CA SER A 553 17.64 -16.46 -31.17
C SER A 553 17.02 -17.58 -30.31
N ALA A 554 15.95 -17.27 -29.57
CA ALA A 554 15.18 -18.22 -28.79
C ALA A 554 14.47 -19.26 -29.66
N ASP A 555 13.89 -18.86 -30.80
CA ASP A 555 13.28 -19.77 -31.78
C ASP A 555 14.30 -20.75 -32.35
N ARG A 556 15.51 -20.26 -32.68
CA ARG A 556 16.59 -21.12 -33.19
C ARG A 556 17.05 -22.12 -32.12
N PHE A 557 17.16 -21.67 -30.88
CA PHE A 557 17.47 -22.53 -29.74
C PHE A 557 16.41 -23.64 -29.60
N LEU A 558 15.12 -23.28 -29.63
CA LEU A 558 14.02 -24.23 -29.53
C LEU A 558 14.02 -25.23 -30.70
N LEU A 559 14.17 -24.75 -31.93
CA LEU A 559 14.23 -25.61 -33.11
C LEU A 559 15.33 -26.65 -32.99
N ASN A 560 16.50 -26.30 -32.44
CA ASN A 560 17.59 -27.26 -32.22
C ASN A 560 17.25 -28.27 -31.11
N ARG A 561 16.59 -27.83 -30.04
CA ARG A 561 16.25 -28.66 -28.87
C ARG A 561 15.08 -29.63 -29.09
N LEU A 562 14.08 -29.25 -29.89
CA LEU A 562 12.88 -30.05 -30.10
C LEU A 562 13.20 -31.47 -30.57
N SER A 563 12.47 -32.48 -30.14
CA SER A 563 12.67 -33.85 -30.61
C SER A 563 11.38 -34.37 -31.23
N LEU A 564 11.43 -34.76 -32.51
CA LEU A 564 10.26 -35.33 -33.20
C LEU A 564 9.75 -36.61 -32.52
N THR A 565 10.62 -37.32 -31.81
CA THR A 565 10.27 -38.58 -31.14
C THR A 565 9.65 -38.38 -29.77
N GLU A 566 9.91 -37.26 -29.10
CA GLU A 566 9.51 -37.02 -27.69
C GLU A 566 8.41 -35.96 -27.53
N MET A 567 8.27 -35.05 -28.51
CA MET A 567 7.35 -33.91 -28.44
C MET A 567 5.88 -34.31 -28.27
N THR A 568 5.12 -33.65 -27.40
CA THR A 568 3.69 -33.91 -27.27
C THR A 568 2.86 -33.12 -28.30
N GLN A 569 1.56 -33.40 -28.40
CA GLN A 569 0.67 -32.60 -29.26
C GLN A 569 0.49 -31.19 -28.70
N GLU A 570 0.48 -31.02 -27.38
CA GLU A 570 0.37 -29.73 -26.71
C GLU A 570 1.60 -28.87 -27.02
N ASP A 571 2.80 -29.42 -26.79
CA ASP A 571 4.07 -28.77 -27.11
C ASP A 571 4.10 -28.28 -28.57
N LEU A 572 3.71 -29.15 -29.52
CA LEU A 572 3.70 -28.83 -30.95
C LEU A 572 2.84 -27.59 -31.24
N LEU A 573 1.66 -27.50 -30.63
CA LEU A 573 0.70 -26.41 -30.88
C LEU A 573 1.08 -25.12 -30.16
N GLU A 574 1.93 -25.17 -29.14
CA GLU A 574 2.43 -24.00 -28.43
C GLU A 574 3.64 -23.33 -29.13
N VAL A 575 4.36 -24.05 -30.01
CA VAL A 575 5.50 -23.48 -30.74
C VAL A 575 5.09 -22.31 -31.65
N VAL A 576 5.47 -21.10 -31.26
CA VAL A 576 5.01 -19.84 -31.88
C VAL A 576 5.48 -19.68 -33.33
N PHE A 577 6.72 -20.06 -33.65
CA PHE A 577 7.27 -19.93 -35.01
C PHE A 577 6.64 -20.90 -36.04
N LEU A 578 5.87 -21.90 -35.57
CA LEU A 578 5.13 -22.82 -36.45
C LEU A 578 3.72 -22.32 -36.78
N ARG A 579 3.23 -21.28 -36.09
CA ARG A 579 1.88 -20.73 -36.29
C ARG A 579 1.66 -20.28 -37.73
N TYR A 580 0.44 -20.49 -38.21
CA TYR A 580 0.06 -20.18 -39.59
C TYR A 580 0.24 -18.68 -39.90
N GLY A 581 0.97 -18.36 -40.97
CA GLY A 581 1.28 -16.99 -41.38
C GLY A 581 2.64 -16.45 -40.90
N ASN A 582 3.30 -17.13 -39.95
CA ASN A 582 4.65 -16.79 -39.52
C ASN A 582 5.68 -17.44 -40.46
N VAL A 583 6.23 -16.67 -41.39
CA VAL A 583 7.42 -17.06 -42.15
C VAL A 583 8.64 -16.49 -41.44
N VAL A 584 9.35 -17.33 -40.71
CA VAL A 584 10.61 -16.93 -40.06
C VAL A 584 11.72 -16.91 -41.11
N ASP A 585 12.33 -15.74 -41.29
CA ASP A 585 13.56 -15.61 -42.07
C ASP A 585 14.75 -15.93 -41.17
N TRP A 586 15.28 -17.15 -41.28
CA TRP A 586 16.36 -17.62 -40.43
C TRP A 586 17.68 -16.97 -40.79
N GLN A 587 18.24 -16.19 -39.86
CA GLN A 587 19.56 -15.59 -40.01
C GLN A 587 20.50 -16.08 -38.89
N PRO A 588 21.60 -16.78 -39.23
CA PRO A 588 21.98 -17.29 -40.56
C PRO A 588 21.02 -18.39 -41.06
N PRO A 589 21.02 -18.72 -42.36
CA PRO A 589 20.17 -19.79 -42.90
C PRO A 589 20.33 -21.11 -42.16
N LEU A 590 19.22 -21.86 -42.01
CA LEU A 590 19.25 -23.19 -41.42
C LEU A 590 20.09 -24.15 -42.28
N ASP A 591 20.81 -25.04 -41.60
CA ASP A 591 21.45 -26.16 -42.26
C ASP A 591 20.39 -27.15 -42.78
N ARG A 592 20.82 -28.11 -43.62
CA ARG A 592 19.91 -29.04 -44.28
C ARG A 592 19.09 -29.87 -43.28
N ILE A 593 19.65 -30.25 -42.14
CA ILE A 593 18.97 -31.09 -41.16
C ILE A 593 17.91 -30.29 -40.40
N SER A 594 18.26 -29.10 -39.90
CA SER A 594 17.29 -28.24 -39.20
C SER A 594 16.17 -27.77 -40.11
N LYS A 595 16.44 -27.54 -41.40
CA LYS A 595 15.42 -27.21 -42.40
C LYS A 595 14.44 -28.36 -42.64
N GLN A 596 14.93 -29.60 -42.71
CA GLN A 596 14.06 -30.77 -42.81
C GLN A 596 13.14 -30.91 -41.59
N LYS A 597 13.72 -30.71 -40.40
CA LYS A 597 12.98 -30.72 -39.13
C LYS A 597 11.93 -29.62 -39.06
N GLU A 598 12.27 -28.39 -39.46
CA GLU A 598 11.33 -27.27 -39.52
C GLU A 598 10.15 -27.57 -40.46
N ASN A 599 10.44 -28.07 -41.68
CA ASN A 599 9.40 -28.45 -42.65
C ASN A 599 8.47 -29.52 -42.07
N ALA A 600 9.04 -30.53 -41.41
CA ALA A 600 8.27 -31.59 -40.77
C ALA A 600 7.40 -31.06 -39.63
N LEU A 601 7.98 -30.26 -38.73
CA LEU A 601 7.26 -29.63 -37.62
C LEU A 601 6.12 -28.73 -38.11
N ARG A 602 6.33 -27.94 -39.18
CA ARG A 602 5.30 -27.07 -39.77
C ARG A 602 4.15 -27.88 -40.38
N ALA A 603 4.45 -28.96 -41.09
CA ALA A 603 3.41 -29.85 -41.62
C ALA A 603 2.63 -30.55 -40.49
N ALA A 604 3.31 -30.99 -39.44
CA ALA A 604 2.68 -31.57 -38.25
C ALA A 604 1.81 -30.54 -37.51
N TYR A 605 2.30 -29.31 -37.33
CA TYR A 605 1.52 -28.22 -36.73
C TYR A 605 0.22 -28.00 -37.49
N ARG A 606 0.29 -27.90 -38.83
CA ARG A 606 -0.91 -27.75 -39.68
C ARG A 606 -1.84 -28.95 -39.55
N TRP A 607 -1.30 -30.17 -39.48
CA TRP A 607 -2.10 -31.38 -39.29
C TRP A 607 -2.91 -31.37 -37.99
N PHE A 608 -2.29 -31.02 -36.86
CA PHE A 608 -2.96 -31.08 -35.55
C PHE A 608 -3.65 -29.77 -35.14
N GLY A 609 -3.29 -28.64 -35.76
CA GLY A 609 -3.82 -27.31 -35.48
C GLY A 609 -4.99 -26.90 -36.37
N GLU A 610 -5.07 -27.39 -37.61
CA GLU A 610 -6.21 -27.10 -38.50
C GLU A 610 -7.45 -27.94 -38.13
N GLU A 611 -8.65 -27.38 -38.35
CA GLU A 611 -9.93 -28.04 -38.03
C GLU A 611 -10.22 -29.22 -38.97
N LYS A 612 -9.89 -29.06 -40.27
CA LYS A 612 -10.08 -30.08 -41.32
C LYS A 612 -8.83 -30.20 -42.19
N PRO A 613 -7.75 -30.78 -41.67
CA PRO A 613 -6.51 -30.94 -42.43
C PRO A 613 -6.74 -31.88 -43.63
N ASN A 614 -6.09 -31.58 -44.75
CA ASN A 614 -6.12 -32.38 -45.97
C ASN A 614 -4.69 -32.71 -46.45
N GLU A 615 -4.55 -33.39 -47.58
CA GLU A 615 -3.25 -33.79 -48.15
C GLU A 615 -2.35 -32.61 -48.58
N GLU A 616 -2.89 -31.40 -48.71
CA GLU A 616 -2.13 -30.22 -49.15
C GLU A 616 -1.10 -29.78 -48.10
N ILE A 617 -1.26 -30.19 -46.83
CA ILE A 617 -0.29 -29.90 -45.77
C ILE A 617 1.07 -30.59 -46.01
N PHE A 618 1.09 -31.65 -46.83
CA PHE A 618 2.32 -32.36 -47.22
C PHE A 618 2.91 -31.86 -48.54
N ALA A 619 2.31 -30.84 -49.17
CA ALA A 619 2.80 -30.31 -50.43
C ALA A 619 4.22 -29.73 -50.27
N GLY A 620 5.13 -30.16 -51.15
CA GLY A 620 6.52 -29.69 -51.14
C GLY A 620 7.46 -30.42 -50.17
N LEU A 621 6.97 -31.38 -49.38
CA LEU A 621 7.83 -32.23 -48.54
C LEU A 621 8.56 -33.27 -49.41
N SER A 622 9.84 -33.50 -49.09
CA SER A 622 10.59 -34.65 -49.58
C SER A 622 10.06 -35.96 -48.97
N PRO A 623 10.33 -37.13 -49.58
CA PRO A 623 9.87 -38.41 -49.04
C PRO A 623 10.31 -38.66 -47.59
N LYS A 624 11.53 -38.23 -47.23
CA LYS A 624 12.05 -38.36 -45.86
C LYS A 624 11.29 -37.45 -44.89
N GLU A 625 11.03 -36.20 -45.26
CA GLU A 625 10.25 -35.29 -44.40
C GLU A 625 8.81 -35.78 -44.24
N LEU A 626 8.20 -36.32 -45.29
CA LEU A 626 6.88 -36.95 -45.21
C LEU A 626 6.87 -38.11 -44.21
N ASP A 627 7.86 -38.99 -44.30
CA ASP A 627 8.02 -40.11 -43.36
C ASP A 627 8.19 -39.61 -41.92
N ASP A 628 9.03 -38.60 -41.70
CA ASP A 628 9.26 -37.99 -40.38
C ASP A 628 7.95 -37.42 -39.78
N VAL A 629 7.16 -36.70 -40.59
CA VAL A 629 5.86 -36.13 -40.18
C VAL A 629 4.84 -37.23 -39.88
N GLN A 630 4.77 -38.27 -40.71
CA GLN A 630 3.84 -39.36 -40.52
C GLN A 630 4.19 -40.23 -39.32
N LEU A 631 5.47 -40.44 -39.03
CA LEU A 631 5.93 -41.13 -37.82
C LEU A 631 5.54 -40.34 -36.56
N LEU A 632 5.80 -39.03 -36.55
CA LEU A 632 5.35 -38.12 -35.49
C LEU A 632 3.83 -38.18 -35.32
N GLY A 633 3.08 -38.00 -36.40
CA GLY A 633 1.62 -37.99 -36.34
C GLY A 633 1.00 -39.33 -35.92
N ARG A 634 1.55 -40.47 -36.36
CA ARG A 634 1.12 -41.79 -35.89
C ARG A 634 1.31 -41.96 -34.40
N ARG A 635 2.43 -41.49 -33.84
CA ARG A 635 2.68 -41.51 -32.40
C ARG A 635 1.69 -40.62 -31.66
N LEU A 636 1.52 -39.37 -32.07
CA LEU A 636 0.60 -38.43 -31.44
C LEU A 636 -0.86 -38.95 -31.48
N LEU A 637 -1.30 -39.50 -32.61
CA LEU A 637 -2.63 -40.14 -32.72
C LEU A 637 -2.76 -41.39 -31.84
N LYS A 638 -1.66 -42.13 -31.63
CA LYS A 638 -1.63 -43.26 -30.70
C LYS A 638 -1.68 -42.81 -29.24
N GLU A 639 -1.20 -41.62 -28.90
CA GLU A 639 -1.29 -41.02 -27.56
C GLU A 639 -2.64 -40.31 -27.32
N ALA A 640 -3.27 -39.78 -28.38
CA ALA A 640 -4.54 -39.06 -28.31
C ALA A 640 -5.66 -39.88 -27.65
N ARG A 641 -6.37 -39.29 -26.67
CA ARG A 641 -7.44 -39.95 -25.91
C ARG A 641 -8.73 -40.14 -26.71
N VAL A 642 -8.99 -39.28 -27.70
CA VAL A 642 -10.22 -39.25 -28.50
C VAL A 642 -9.90 -39.56 -29.96
N LEU A 643 -10.72 -40.41 -30.60
CA LEU A 643 -10.54 -40.81 -32.00
C LEU A 643 -11.21 -39.87 -33.02
N GLU A 644 -12.21 -39.12 -32.58
CA GLU A 644 -12.96 -38.15 -33.37
C GLU A 644 -12.43 -36.72 -33.08
N PRO A 645 -12.31 -35.83 -34.09
CA PRO A 645 -12.72 -35.97 -35.50
C PRO A 645 -11.80 -36.89 -36.33
N PHE A 646 -12.38 -37.70 -37.23
CA PHE A 646 -11.66 -38.74 -37.99
C PHE A 646 -10.78 -38.20 -39.13
N GLU A 647 -10.96 -36.93 -39.51
CA GLU A 647 -10.28 -36.21 -40.60
C GLU A 647 -8.76 -36.30 -40.51
N ARG A 648 -8.21 -36.43 -39.30
CA ARG A 648 -6.77 -36.48 -39.05
C ARG A 648 -6.17 -37.87 -39.30
N LEU A 649 -6.96 -38.94 -39.18
CA LEU A 649 -6.46 -40.31 -39.23
C LEU A 649 -5.93 -40.73 -40.62
N PRO A 650 -6.59 -40.42 -41.75
CA PRO A 650 -6.12 -40.82 -43.07
C PRO A 650 -4.70 -40.34 -43.39
N LEU A 651 -4.36 -39.12 -42.95
CA LEU A 651 -3.10 -38.45 -43.28
C LEU A 651 -1.87 -39.20 -42.74
N ALA A 652 -2.05 -39.95 -41.65
CA ALA A 652 -1.00 -40.81 -41.09
C ALA A 652 -0.60 -41.98 -41.99
N PHE A 653 -1.46 -42.38 -42.90
CA PHE A 653 -1.27 -43.56 -43.75
C PHE A 653 -1.30 -43.19 -45.24
N TYR A 654 -1.15 -41.90 -45.55
CA TYR A 654 -1.21 -41.36 -46.91
C TYR A 654 0.10 -41.60 -47.67
N TYR A 655 0.01 -41.84 -48.99
CA TYR A 655 1.19 -41.91 -49.87
C TYR A 655 1.08 -40.87 -50.99
N THR A 656 2.17 -40.13 -51.22
CA THR A 656 2.26 -39.15 -52.31
C THR A 656 2.36 -39.80 -53.69
N SER A 657 2.85 -41.04 -53.76
CA SER A 657 2.95 -41.82 -55.00
C SER A 657 1.70 -42.67 -55.26
N GLN A 658 1.26 -42.75 -56.53
CA GLN A 658 0.12 -43.60 -56.91
C GLN A 658 0.39 -45.07 -56.55
N ARG A 659 -0.38 -45.58 -55.57
CA ARG A 659 -0.33 -46.97 -55.11
C ARG A 659 -1.47 -47.78 -55.70
N GLU A 660 -1.18 -49.02 -56.06
CA GLU A 660 -2.21 -49.98 -56.48
C GLU A 660 -3.13 -50.29 -55.29
N GLY A 661 -4.42 -49.94 -55.41
CA GLY A 661 -5.42 -50.16 -54.37
C GLY A 661 -5.92 -48.90 -53.66
N GLY A 662 -5.29 -47.73 -53.87
CA GLY A 662 -5.73 -46.41 -53.39
C GLY A 662 -4.66 -45.61 -52.64
N PRO A 663 -4.92 -44.33 -52.30
CA PRO A 663 -3.92 -43.41 -51.75
C PRO A 663 -3.49 -43.69 -50.29
N LEU A 664 -4.15 -44.61 -49.57
CA LEU A 664 -3.89 -44.89 -48.16
C LEU A 664 -3.46 -46.34 -47.89
N ASP A 665 -2.73 -46.56 -46.79
CA ASP A 665 -2.65 -47.88 -46.16
C ASP A 665 -3.94 -48.20 -45.37
N TYR A 666 -4.97 -48.65 -46.08
CA TYR A 666 -6.27 -48.93 -45.47
C TYR A 666 -6.24 -50.06 -44.42
N ASP A 667 -5.34 -51.03 -44.56
CA ASP A 667 -5.21 -52.13 -43.61
C ASP A 667 -4.66 -51.62 -42.27
N ALA A 668 -3.56 -50.85 -42.30
CA ALA A 668 -2.97 -50.27 -41.08
C ALA A 668 -3.86 -49.19 -40.43
N LEU A 669 -4.56 -48.38 -41.24
CA LEU A 669 -5.51 -47.39 -40.76
C LEU A 669 -6.68 -48.03 -39.99
N LEU A 670 -7.32 -49.08 -40.54
CA LEU A 670 -8.41 -49.76 -39.86
C LEU A 670 -7.94 -50.53 -38.62
N GLU A 671 -6.71 -51.04 -38.61
CA GLU A 671 -6.11 -51.66 -37.44
C GLU A 671 -5.93 -50.65 -36.28
N LEU A 672 -5.48 -49.42 -36.59
CA LEU A 672 -5.39 -48.34 -35.60
C LEU A 672 -6.78 -47.97 -35.03
N VAL A 673 -7.76 -47.75 -35.91
CA VAL A 673 -9.15 -47.43 -35.53
C VAL A 673 -9.71 -48.54 -34.64
N LYS A 674 -9.51 -49.80 -35.01
CA LYS A 674 -9.95 -50.96 -34.23
C LYS A 674 -9.27 -51.02 -32.86
N HIS A 675 -7.95 -50.88 -32.81
CA HIS A 675 -7.19 -50.94 -31.55
C HIS A 675 -7.67 -49.87 -30.57
N LYS A 676 -7.90 -48.65 -31.06
CA LYS A 676 -8.36 -47.52 -30.24
C LYS A 676 -9.84 -47.59 -29.87
N ALA A 677 -10.69 -48.14 -30.73
CA ALA A 677 -12.09 -48.39 -30.42
C ALA A 677 -12.28 -49.43 -29.30
N GLY A 678 -11.29 -50.30 -29.09
CA GLY A 678 -11.33 -51.31 -28.02
C GLY A 678 -12.52 -52.25 -28.18
N THR A 679 -13.41 -52.28 -27.18
CA THR A 679 -14.67 -53.05 -27.23
C THR A 679 -15.82 -52.30 -27.88
N ASP A 680 -15.70 -50.98 -28.07
CA ASP A 680 -16.75 -50.14 -28.65
C ASP A 680 -16.77 -50.22 -30.18
N LYS A 681 -17.54 -51.18 -30.69
CA LYS A 681 -17.72 -51.42 -32.11
C LYS A 681 -18.42 -50.27 -32.84
N ASP A 682 -19.15 -49.41 -32.11
CA ASP A 682 -19.91 -48.31 -32.71
C ASP A 682 -18.99 -47.25 -33.32
N VAL A 683 -17.84 -46.97 -32.70
CA VAL A 683 -16.81 -46.06 -33.23
C VAL A 683 -16.35 -46.48 -34.63
N ILE A 684 -16.19 -47.80 -34.86
CA ILE A 684 -15.77 -48.33 -36.16
C ILE A 684 -16.88 -48.14 -37.21
N TYR A 685 -18.14 -48.26 -36.80
CA TYR A 685 -19.28 -48.02 -37.68
C TYR A 685 -19.47 -46.54 -38.02
N ARG A 686 -19.26 -45.65 -37.04
CA ARG A 686 -19.19 -44.20 -37.26
C ARG A 686 -18.06 -43.83 -38.21
N PHE A 687 -16.88 -44.45 -38.07
CA PHE A 687 -15.77 -44.26 -38.99
C PHE A 687 -16.13 -44.68 -40.42
N PHE A 688 -16.76 -45.84 -40.62
CA PHE A 688 -17.22 -46.26 -41.94
C PHE A 688 -18.28 -45.30 -42.51
N ALA A 689 -19.24 -44.87 -41.69
CA ALA A 689 -20.29 -43.93 -42.08
C ALA A 689 -19.78 -42.52 -42.39
N TRP A 690 -18.66 -42.11 -41.78
CA TRP A 690 -17.95 -40.88 -42.12
C TRP A 690 -17.14 -41.04 -43.42
N SER A 691 -16.39 -42.13 -43.57
CA SER A 691 -15.46 -42.35 -44.70
C SER A 691 -16.13 -42.32 -46.09
N GLN A 692 -17.42 -42.68 -46.20
CA GLN A 692 -18.18 -42.63 -47.46
C GLN A 692 -18.42 -41.20 -48.00
N GLY A 693 -18.12 -40.18 -47.20
CA GLY A 693 -18.15 -38.76 -47.59
C GLY A 693 -16.80 -38.20 -48.04
N ASN A 694 -15.71 -38.98 -47.97
CA ASN A 694 -14.34 -38.50 -48.15
C ASN A 694 -13.71 -39.08 -49.44
N SER A 695 -13.05 -38.22 -50.23
CA SER A 695 -12.39 -38.57 -51.50
C SER A 695 -11.23 -39.57 -51.32
N LEU A 696 -10.59 -39.62 -50.15
CA LEU A 696 -9.50 -40.57 -49.87
C LEU A 696 -9.98 -42.03 -49.79
N PHE A 697 -11.28 -42.28 -49.70
CA PHE A 697 -11.88 -43.62 -49.57
C PHE A 697 -12.78 -43.99 -50.76
N THR A 698 -13.22 -43.00 -51.55
CA THR A 698 -14.19 -43.17 -52.64
C THR A 698 -13.59 -42.74 -53.98
N ILE A 699 -13.71 -43.60 -55.00
CA ILE A 699 -13.35 -43.25 -56.39
C ILE A 699 -14.53 -42.56 -57.08
N SER A 700 -15.76 -42.99 -56.76
CA SER A 700 -17.00 -42.39 -57.22
C SER A 700 -18.15 -42.73 -56.27
N ASN A 701 -19.32 -42.09 -56.43
CA ASN A 701 -20.52 -42.35 -55.63
C ASN A 701 -20.95 -43.84 -55.56
N LYS A 702 -20.44 -44.69 -56.46
CA LYS A 702 -20.75 -46.12 -56.54
C LYS A 702 -19.56 -47.05 -56.21
N LYS A 703 -18.33 -46.53 -56.07
CA LYS A 703 -17.11 -47.36 -55.91
C LYS A 703 -16.17 -46.82 -54.82
N LEU A 704 -15.82 -47.68 -53.88
CA LEU A 704 -14.70 -47.49 -52.94
C LEU A 704 -13.37 -47.88 -53.61
N TYR A 705 -12.26 -47.37 -53.09
CA TYR A 705 -10.94 -47.85 -53.46
C TYR A 705 -10.81 -49.37 -53.21
N PRO A 706 -10.17 -50.14 -54.12
CA PRO A 706 -10.07 -51.60 -53.97
C PRO A 706 -9.42 -52.06 -52.67
N GLY A 707 -8.38 -51.35 -52.21
CA GLY A 707 -7.71 -51.61 -50.94
C GLY A 707 -8.64 -51.39 -49.74
N TYR A 708 -9.44 -50.32 -49.76
CA TYR A 708 -10.39 -50.02 -48.70
C TYR A 708 -11.52 -51.07 -48.62
N ARG A 709 -12.08 -51.45 -49.78
CA ARG A 709 -13.07 -52.54 -49.87
C ARG A 709 -12.53 -53.83 -49.23
N ARG A 710 -11.29 -54.21 -49.54
CA ARG A 710 -10.64 -55.39 -48.98
C ARG A 710 -10.50 -55.30 -47.46
N ALA A 711 -10.09 -54.15 -46.94
CA ALA A 711 -9.88 -53.93 -45.51
C ALA A 711 -11.21 -54.01 -44.72
N ILE A 712 -12.32 -53.45 -45.24
CA ILE A 712 -13.66 -53.58 -44.64
C ILE A 712 -14.12 -55.05 -44.61
N LEU A 713 -13.97 -55.79 -45.72
CA LEU A 713 -14.33 -57.21 -45.77
C LEU A 713 -13.52 -58.03 -44.75
N LYS A 714 -12.20 -57.77 -44.66
CA LYS A 714 -11.30 -58.40 -43.69
C LYS A 714 -11.73 -58.11 -42.25
N TYR A 715 -12.15 -56.88 -41.93
CA TYR A 715 -12.65 -56.52 -40.60
C TYR A 715 -13.86 -57.37 -40.19
N PHE A 716 -14.91 -57.43 -41.02
CA PHE A 716 -16.11 -58.22 -40.69
C PHE A 716 -15.85 -59.73 -40.64
N GLN A 717 -14.93 -60.25 -41.47
CA GLN A 717 -14.57 -61.68 -41.46
C GLN A 717 -13.74 -62.09 -40.23
N SER A 718 -12.85 -61.22 -39.76
CA SER A 718 -11.89 -61.55 -38.69
C SER A 718 -12.33 -61.07 -37.31
N SER A 719 -13.01 -59.93 -37.23
CA SER A 719 -13.17 -59.15 -36.00
C SER A 719 -14.62 -58.97 -35.57
N ASP A 720 -15.57 -58.92 -36.50
CA ASP A 720 -17.00 -58.82 -36.16
C ASP A 720 -17.93 -59.60 -37.11
N ARG A 721 -17.88 -60.94 -36.99
CA ARG A 721 -18.68 -61.85 -37.82
C ARG A 721 -20.19 -61.73 -37.60
N GLU A 722 -20.61 -61.15 -36.47
CA GLU A 722 -22.00 -61.09 -36.05
C GLU A 722 -22.64 -59.70 -36.23
N ALA A 723 -21.89 -58.70 -36.71
CA ALA A 723 -22.38 -57.33 -36.93
C ALA A 723 -23.73 -57.28 -37.64
N PHE A 724 -23.90 -58.06 -38.72
CA PHE A 724 -25.13 -58.09 -39.51
C PHE A 724 -26.32 -58.80 -38.84
N LYS A 725 -26.13 -59.49 -37.71
CA LYS A 725 -27.22 -60.04 -36.88
C LYS A 725 -27.80 -58.96 -35.95
N ASN A 726 -26.97 -58.01 -35.49
CA ASN A 726 -27.40 -56.91 -34.64
C ASN A 726 -28.46 -56.04 -35.36
N ARG A 727 -29.57 -55.76 -34.67
CA ARG A 727 -30.70 -54.95 -35.20
C ARG A 727 -30.34 -53.47 -35.30
N GLU A 728 -29.58 -52.95 -34.33
CA GLU A 728 -29.20 -51.54 -34.27
C GLU A 728 -28.19 -51.19 -35.37
N PHE A 729 -27.16 -52.01 -35.57
CA PHE A 729 -26.21 -51.84 -36.68
C PHE A 729 -26.90 -51.77 -38.05
N ARG A 730 -27.88 -52.67 -38.27
CA ARG A 730 -28.65 -52.68 -39.53
C ARG A 730 -29.50 -51.42 -39.72
N LYS A 731 -30.13 -50.92 -38.66
CA LYS A 731 -30.99 -49.73 -38.72
C LYS A 731 -30.16 -48.44 -38.86
N SER A 732 -29.07 -48.32 -38.11
CA SER A 732 -28.32 -47.06 -37.97
C SER A 732 -27.21 -46.88 -39.01
N TYR A 733 -26.60 -47.97 -39.51
CA TYR A 733 -25.41 -47.88 -40.38
C TYR A 733 -25.57 -48.56 -41.75
N VAL A 734 -26.31 -49.68 -41.83
CA VAL A 734 -26.53 -50.36 -43.13
C VAL A 734 -27.66 -49.68 -43.93
N ALA A 735 -28.71 -49.21 -43.27
CA ALA A 735 -29.81 -48.51 -43.98
C ALA A 735 -29.43 -47.10 -44.46
N THR A 736 -28.46 -46.46 -43.80
CA THR A 736 -27.99 -45.09 -44.05
C THR A 736 -26.74 -45.04 -44.95
N ALA A 737 -26.18 -46.19 -45.34
CA ALA A 737 -25.00 -46.26 -46.18
C ALA A 737 -25.26 -45.83 -47.63
N ARG A 738 -24.34 -45.03 -48.20
CA ARG A 738 -24.32 -44.63 -49.60
C ARG A 738 -24.03 -45.84 -50.52
N PRO A 739 -24.37 -45.78 -51.83
CA PRO A 739 -24.29 -46.92 -52.73
C PRO A 739 -22.93 -47.65 -52.76
N ALA A 740 -21.82 -46.90 -52.65
CA ALA A 740 -20.47 -47.48 -52.61
C ALA A 740 -20.23 -48.39 -51.38
N LEU A 741 -20.61 -47.95 -50.18
CA LEU A 741 -20.45 -48.71 -48.94
C LEU A 741 -21.50 -49.82 -48.83
N GLN A 742 -22.72 -49.57 -49.30
CA GLN A 742 -23.81 -50.54 -49.31
C GLN A 742 -23.49 -51.78 -50.14
N ASN A 743 -22.79 -51.61 -51.27
CA ASN A 743 -22.30 -52.72 -52.07
C ASN A 743 -21.33 -53.62 -51.30
N VAL A 744 -20.44 -53.02 -50.51
CA VAL A 744 -19.46 -53.75 -49.68
C VAL A 744 -20.13 -54.42 -48.48
N TYR A 745 -21.12 -53.79 -47.85
CA TYR A 745 -21.92 -54.42 -46.79
C TYR A 745 -22.74 -55.62 -47.30
N ASN A 746 -23.35 -55.51 -48.48
CA ASN A 746 -24.06 -56.63 -49.10
C ASN A 746 -23.10 -57.79 -49.42
N GLU A 747 -21.90 -57.48 -49.88
CA GLU A 747 -20.85 -58.47 -50.12
C GLU A 747 -20.37 -59.12 -48.82
N ALA A 748 -20.04 -58.34 -47.79
CA ALA A 748 -19.68 -58.84 -46.46
C ALA A 748 -20.76 -59.76 -45.88
N ARG A 749 -22.03 -59.35 -45.98
CA ARG A 749 -23.19 -60.14 -45.55
C ARG A 749 -23.30 -61.46 -46.33
N SER A 750 -23.06 -61.46 -47.63
CA SER A 750 -23.07 -62.68 -48.45
C SER A 750 -21.90 -63.62 -48.10
N GLN A 751 -20.75 -63.07 -47.72
CA GLN A 751 -19.55 -63.81 -47.29
C GLN A 751 -19.65 -64.29 -45.83
N LEU A 752 -20.47 -63.68 -44.99
CA LEU A 752 -20.74 -64.15 -43.62
C LEU A 752 -22.01 -65.02 -43.51
N ALA A 753 -22.82 -65.10 -44.57
CA ALA A 753 -24.00 -65.94 -44.63
C ALA A 753 -23.66 -67.43 -44.56
N SER A 754 -24.47 -68.19 -43.81
CA SER A 754 -24.33 -69.65 -43.69
C SER A 754 -24.41 -70.33 -45.07
N PRO A 755 -23.80 -71.52 -45.27
CA PRO A 755 -23.79 -72.21 -46.56
C PRO A 755 -25.18 -72.39 -47.18
N LEU A 756 -26.20 -72.57 -46.34
CA LEU A 756 -27.62 -72.69 -46.72
C LEU A 756 -28.21 -71.37 -47.27
N ALA A 757 -27.81 -70.22 -46.72
CA ALA A 757 -28.26 -68.90 -47.17
C ALA A 757 -27.60 -68.46 -48.50
N ARG A 758 -26.36 -68.89 -48.78
CA ARG A 758 -25.69 -68.65 -50.09
C ARG A 758 -26.32 -69.44 -51.24
N TRP A 759 -26.94 -70.58 -50.95
CA TRP A 759 -27.62 -71.41 -51.95
C TRP A 759 -29.00 -70.82 -52.34
N ILE A 760 -29.73 -70.28 -51.36
CA ILE A 760 -31.07 -69.69 -51.56
C ILE A 760 -31.04 -68.38 -52.36
N SER A 761 -29.97 -67.57 -52.30
CA SER A 761 -29.89 -66.34 -53.11
C SER A 761 -29.53 -66.58 -54.58
N ARG A 762 -28.95 -67.75 -54.91
CA ARG A 762 -28.48 -68.08 -56.27
C ARG A 762 -29.54 -68.81 -57.12
N SER A 763 -30.58 -69.38 -56.51
CA SER A 763 -31.61 -70.18 -57.21
C SER A 763 -32.90 -69.42 -57.59
N ARG A 764 -33.13 -68.22 -57.03
CA ARG A 764 -34.38 -67.44 -57.24
C ARG A 764 -34.60 -66.95 -58.66
N PHE A 765 -33.59 -67.00 -59.53
CA PHE A 765 -33.71 -66.55 -60.92
C PHE A 765 -34.11 -67.67 -61.91
N ARG A 766 -34.12 -68.94 -61.50
CA ARG A 766 -34.46 -70.09 -62.39
C ARG A 766 -35.82 -70.74 -62.13
N LEU A 767 -36.57 -70.32 -61.12
CA LEU A 767 -37.86 -70.93 -60.74
C LEU A 767 -39.10 -70.04 -60.99
N LEU A 768 -38.94 -68.88 -61.63
CA LEU A 768 -40.07 -67.96 -61.94
C LEU A 768 -40.63 -68.11 -63.36
N ILE A 769 -40.24 -69.16 -64.10
CA ILE A 769 -40.77 -69.44 -65.45
C ILE A 769 -41.17 -70.93 -65.53
N SER A 770 -42.28 -71.34 -64.88
CA SER A 770 -42.98 -72.63 -65.13
C SER A 770 -44.14 -72.90 -64.13
N GLY A 771 -45.40 -72.78 -64.60
CA GLY A 771 -46.63 -73.45 -64.11
C GLY A 771 -47.11 -73.13 -62.68
N SER A 772 -48.13 -72.30 -62.41
CA SER A 772 -49.56 -72.42 -62.74
C SER A 772 -50.20 -73.78 -62.41
N ILE A 773 -51.27 -73.73 -61.60
CA ILE A 773 -52.25 -74.78 -61.27
C ILE A 773 -51.92 -75.68 -60.06
N THR A 774 -52.23 -75.20 -58.84
CA THR A 774 -52.96 -75.96 -57.79
C THR A 774 -53.19 -75.08 -56.55
N GLY A 775 -54.42 -74.60 -56.35
CA GLY A 775 -55.22 -75.02 -55.18
C GLY A 775 -55.29 -73.91 -54.12
N ILE A 776 -56.23 -72.96 -54.16
CA ILE A 776 -57.70 -73.16 -54.19
C ILE A 776 -58.16 -74.15 -53.09
N LEU A 777 -57.38 -74.38 -52.03
CA LEU A 777 -57.78 -75.24 -50.90
C LEU A 777 -57.44 -74.76 -49.48
N VAL A 778 -56.80 -73.61 -49.29
CA VAL A 778 -56.56 -73.07 -47.92
C VAL A 778 -57.44 -71.85 -47.58
N ILE A 779 -58.12 -71.27 -48.57
CA ILE A 779 -58.98 -70.09 -48.37
C ILE A 779 -60.39 -70.48 -47.86
N ILE A 780 -60.74 -71.77 -47.80
CA ILE A 780 -62.08 -72.24 -47.41
C ILE A 780 -62.16 -72.68 -45.93
N ALA A 781 -61.03 -72.81 -45.21
CA ALA A 781 -61.03 -73.39 -43.85
C ALA A 781 -60.99 -72.40 -42.66
N ILE A 782 -60.87 -71.09 -42.87
CA ILE A 782 -60.88 -70.09 -41.76
C ILE A 782 -62.06 -69.09 -41.88
N ILE A 783 -62.98 -69.31 -42.82
CA ILE A 783 -64.17 -68.48 -43.05
C ILE A 783 -65.45 -69.00 -42.35
N VAL A 784 -65.41 -70.11 -41.58
CA VAL A 784 -66.62 -70.68 -40.94
C VAL A 784 -66.63 -70.62 -39.41
N PHE A 785 -65.70 -69.89 -38.78
CA PHE A 785 -65.88 -69.46 -37.38
C PHE A 785 -66.10 -67.95 -37.34
N SER A 786 -67.37 -67.57 -37.16
CA SER A 786 -67.85 -66.22 -36.81
C SER A 786 -68.10 -65.23 -37.97
N MET A 787 -69.00 -65.62 -38.87
CA MET A 787 -69.97 -64.68 -39.44
C MET A 787 -71.30 -64.85 -38.70
N LEU A 788 -71.76 -63.79 -38.03
CA LEU A 788 -73.17 -63.45 -37.83
C LEU A 788 -73.25 -61.91 -37.70
N ARG A 789 -73.63 -61.30 -38.82
CA ARG A 789 -74.08 -59.91 -39.08
C ARG A 789 -75.52 -59.68 -38.51
N PRO A 790 -76.20 -58.51 -38.66
CA PRO A 790 -76.00 -57.31 -39.53
C PRO A 790 -76.24 -55.96 -38.78
N ASP A 791 -76.29 -54.73 -39.31
CA ASP A 791 -75.75 -53.94 -40.45
C ASP A 791 -75.92 -52.44 -40.03
N ASP A 792 -75.02 -51.56 -40.49
CA ASP A 792 -74.96 -50.06 -40.58
C ASP A 792 -76.10 -49.15 -39.99
N PRO A 793 -75.84 -47.91 -39.49
CA PRO A 793 -75.15 -46.83 -40.27
C PRO A 793 -74.38 -45.73 -39.49
N LYS A 794 -73.77 -44.82 -40.27
CA LYS A 794 -73.21 -43.47 -39.96
C LYS A 794 -73.61 -42.80 -38.63
N THR A 795 -72.61 -42.37 -37.84
CA THR A 795 -72.50 -41.10 -37.04
C THR A 795 -71.18 -41.23 -36.24
N ALA A 796 -70.20 -40.32 -36.25
CA ALA A 796 -70.15 -38.87 -36.05
C ALA A 796 -70.58 -38.41 -34.64
N LEU A 797 -69.56 -38.05 -33.82
CA LEU A 797 -69.54 -36.98 -32.79
C LEU A 797 -70.44 -37.19 -31.54
N PRO A 798 -70.21 -36.52 -30.37
CA PRO A 798 -69.71 -35.14 -30.14
C PRO A 798 -68.41 -35.08 -29.31
N GLY A 799 -67.60 -34.03 -29.35
CA GLY A 799 -67.94 -32.59 -29.18
C GLY A 799 -67.64 -32.23 -27.72
N THR A 800 -66.93 -31.16 -27.36
CA THR A 800 -66.65 -29.88 -28.03
C THR A 800 -65.51 -29.15 -27.28
N SER A 801 -64.59 -28.55 -28.06
CA SER A 801 -64.00 -27.18 -28.00
C SER A 801 -64.13 -26.29 -26.73
N PRO A 802 -63.27 -25.26 -26.54
CA PRO A 802 -62.47 -24.55 -27.56
C PRO A 802 -61.04 -24.07 -27.18
N GLU A 803 -60.29 -23.65 -28.22
CA GLU A 803 -59.19 -22.64 -28.24
C GLU A 803 -59.66 -21.24 -27.74
N PRO A 804 -58.81 -20.18 -27.55
CA PRO A 804 -57.40 -19.96 -27.99
C PRO A 804 -56.42 -19.38 -26.91
N THR A 805 -55.14 -19.16 -27.29
CA THR A 805 -54.03 -18.28 -26.76
C THR A 805 -54.16 -17.53 -25.40
N PRO A 806 -53.08 -17.21 -24.61
CA PRO A 806 -51.72 -16.83 -25.05
C PRO A 806 -50.52 -17.31 -24.16
N VAL A 807 -49.32 -16.95 -24.62
CA VAL A 807 -48.00 -16.83 -23.97
C VAL A 807 -47.99 -16.80 -22.42
N GLN A 808 -47.18 -17.66 -21.80
CA GLN A 808 -46.47 -17.34 -20.55
C GLN A 808 -45.04 -17.89 -20.58
N SER A 809 -44.09 -16.95 -20.48
CA SER A 809 -42.68 -17.19 -20.20
C SER A 809 -42.52 -18.12 -19.00
N ALA A 810 -41.68 -19.14 -19.14
CA ALA A 810 -41.00 -19.68 -17.98
C ALA A 810 -40.23 -18.52 -17.32
N GLY A 811 -40.65 -18.16 -16.11
CA GLY A 811 -40.04 -17.09 -15.34
C GLY A 811 -38.56 -17.37 -15.10
N ASN A 812 -37.75 -16.34 -15.27
CA ASN A 812 -36.43 -16.26 -14.66
C ASN A 812 -36.61 -16.38 -13.14
N GLU A 813 -36.42 -17.57 -12.58
CA GLU A 813 -36.00 -17.66 -11.18
C GLU A 813 -34.60 -17.04 -11.08
N LEU A 814 -34.50 -15.90 -10.39
CA LEU A 814 -33.19 -15.33 -10.05
C LEU A 814 -32.42 -16.35 -9.18
N PRO A 815 -31.10 -16.53 -9.41
CA PRO A 815 -30.29 -17.37 -8.54
C PRO A 815 -30.33 -16.84 -7.09
N PRO A 816 -30.28 -17.72 -6.06
CA PRO A 816 -30.40 -17.33 -4.65
C PRO A 816 -29.27 -16.41 -4.18
N ALA A 817 -28.13 -16.42 -4.88
CA ALA A 817 -27.02 -15.50 -4.73
C ALA A 817 -26.31 -15.30 -6.08
N SER A 818 -25.70 -14.13 -6.30
CA SER A 818 -24.77 -13.86 -7.41
C SER A 818 -23.49 -13.23 -6.86
N VAL A 819 -22.40 -13.32 -7.61
CA VAL A 819 -21.08 -12.83 -7.17
C VAL A 819 -20.37 -12.13 -8.32
N TYR A 820 -19.78 -10.97 -8.06
CA TYR A 820 -18.95 -10.24 -9.04
C TYR A 820 -17.67 -9.69 -8.39
N LEU A 821 -16.70 -9.32 -9.23
CA LEU A 821 -15.45 -8.69 -8.78
C LEU A 821 -15.61 -7.18 -8.67
N LYS A 822 -15.15 -6.58 -7.57
CA LYS A 822 -15.15 -5.11 -7.38
C LYS A 822 -13.87 -4.51 -7.96
N ASP A 823 -14.00 -3.59 -8.92
CA ASP A 823 -12.85 -2.88 -9.51
C ASP A 823 -12.17 -1.98 -8.46
N GLN A 824 -10.86 -2.15 -8.26
CA GLN A 824 -10.05 -1.27 -7.43
C GLN A 824 -9.57 -0.07 -8.25
N SER A 825 -10.09 1.12 -7.97
CA SER A 825 -9.59 2.38 -8.55
C SER A 825 -9.07 3.32 -7.46
N VAL A 826 -7.99 2.95 -6.76
CA VAL A 826 -7.08 3.88 -6.05
C VAL A 826 -5.69 3.24 -5.98
N GLU A 827 -4.65 4.02 -6.28
CA GLU A 827 -3.24 3.63 -6.17
C GLU A 827 -2.87 3.13 -4.76
N GLY A 828 -2.18 1.99 -4.69
CA GLY A 828 -1.31 1.69 -3.56
C GLY A 828 -1.63 0.50 -2.67
N ASP A 829 -2.26 -0.58 -3.14
CA ASP A 829 -2.21 -1.84 -2.38
C ASP A 829 -2.10 -3.10 -3.25
N LYS A 830 -1.27 -4.04 -2.78
CA LYS A 830 -0.87 -5.24 -3.54
C LYS A 830 -1.97 -6.32 -3.50
N GLY A 831 -2.76 -6.42 -4.58
CA GLY A 831 -3.22 -7.69 -5.15
C GLY A 831 -4.12 -8.61 -4.32
N SER A 832 -5.11 -8.08 -3.58
CA SER A 832 -6.20 -8.89 -3.01
C SER A 832 -7.48 -8.76 -3.86
N SER A 833 -7.98 -9.86 -4.44
CA SER A 833 -9.30 -9.85 -5.10
C SER A 833 -10.42 -9.66 -4.08
N ILE A 834 -11.32 -8.70 -4.35
CA ILE A 834 -12.53 -8.47 -3.56
C ILE A 834 -13.74 -9.02 -4.33
N LEU A 835 -14.45 -9.97 -3.74
CA LEU A 835 -15.68 -10.56 -4.26
C LEU A 835 -16.88 -9.93 -3.55
N VAL A 836 -17.89 -9.51 -4.32
CA VAL A 836 -19.15 -8.99 -3.77
C VAL A 836 -20.25 -10.01 -4.02
N PHE A 837 -20.79 -10.59 -2.95
CA PHE A 837 -21.93 -11.51 -3.00
C PHE A 837 -23.23 -10.75 -2.75
N THR A 838 -24.20 -10.90 -3.64
CA THR A 838 -25.55 -10.34 -3.50
C THR A 838 -26.55 -11.46 -3.29
N PHE A 839 -27.38 -11.37 -2.25
CA PHE A 839 -28.35 -12.41 -1.87
C PHE A 839 -29.78 -11.97 -2.16
N ALA A 840 -30.63 -12.94 -2.51
CA ALA A 840 -32.05 -12.69 -2.70
C ALA A 840 -32.84 -12.60 -1.37
N LYS A 841 -32.31 -13.17 -0.28
CA LYS A 841 -32.95 -13.23 1.05
C LYS A 841 -32.04 -12.67 2.14
N ALA A 842 -32.63 -11.96 3.11
CA ALA A 842 -31.92 -11.43 4.28
C ALA A 842 -31.24 -12.54 5.10
N ASP A 843 -31.93 -13.66 5.32
CA ASP A 843 -31.39 -14.79 6.10
C ASP A 843 -30.15 -15.41 5.45
N ASP A 844 -30.12 -15.48 4.12
CA ASP A 844 -28.97 -16.01 3.37
C ASP A 844 -27.75 -15.06 3.47
N CYS A 845 -27.98 -13.75 3.53
CA CYS A 845 -26.95 -12.72 3.73
C CYS A 845 -26.36 -12.77 5.15
N VAL A 846 -27.22 -12.86 6.18
CA VAL A 846 -26.80 -12.90 7.59
C VAL A 846 -25.99 -14.17 7.91
N GLN A 847 -26.34 -15.31 7.30
CA GLN A 847 -25.66 -16.58 7.54
C GLN A 847 -24.39 -16.78 6.69
N PHE A 848 -24.09 -15.87 5.77
CA PHE A 848 -22.98 -16.04 4.84
C PHE A 848 -21.65 -15.52 5.42
N ASN A 849 -20.85 -16.44 5.96
CA ASN A 849 -19.49 -16.18 6.44
C ASN A 849 -18.54 -17.33 6.07
N PRO A 850 -18.12 -17.45 4.80
CA PRO A 850 -17.26 -18.55 4.36
C PRO A 850 -15.82 -18.39 4.87
N PRO A 851 -15.20 -19.42 5.46
CA PRO A 851 -13.79 -19.35 5.89
C PRO A 851 -12.80 -19.42 4.72
N GLU A 852 -13.22 -20.00 3.59
CA GLU A 852 -12.45 -20.15 2.36
C GLU A 852 -13.34 -20.08 1.11
N ILE A 853 -12.76 -19.66 -0.01
CA ILE A 853 -13.37 -19.67 -1.35
C ILE A 853 -12.60 -20.63 -2.24
N SER A 854 -13.27 -21.63 -2.80
CA SER A 854 -12.64 -22.64 -3.67
C SER A 854 -12.97 -22.41 -5.14
N LEU A 855 -11.98 -22.42 -6.03
CA LEU A 855 -12.16 -22.41 -7.48
C LEU A 855 -12.46 -23.83 -7.96
N MET A 856 -13.50 -23.97 -8.78
CA MET A 856 -14.01 -25.23 -9.28
C MET A 856 -13.61 -25.40 -10.75
N THR A 857 -13.12 -26.58 -11.12
CA THR A 857 -12.95 -26.95 -12.52
C THR A 857 -14.31 -27.18 -13.20
N SER A 858 -14.33 -27.23 -14.53
CA SER A 858 -15.53 -27.57 -15.32
C SER A 858 -16.15 -28.93 -15.00
N SER A 859 -15.48 -29.77 -14.20
CA SER A 859 -15.96 -31.07 -13.71
C SER A 859 -16.42 -31.07 -12.24
N ASN A 860 -16.67 -29.89 -11.63
CA ASN A 860 -17.06 -29.70 -10.22
C ASN A 860 -16.04 -30.23 -9.19
N VAL A 861 -14.76 -30.27 -9.55
CA VAL A 861 -13.66 -30.62 -8.63
C VAL A 861 -12.99 -29.34 -8.15
N VAL A 862 -12.60 -29.29 -6.87
CA VAL A 862 -11.85 -28.16 -6.31
C VAL A 862 -10.45 -28.14 -6.94
N ASP A 863 -10.13 -27.06 -7.65
CA ASP A 863 -8.81 -26.82 -8.27
C ASP A 863 -7.87 -26.15 -7.27
N LYS A 864 -8.32 -25.06 -6.64
CA LYS A 864 -7.58 -24.25 -5.66
C LYS A 864 -8.52 -23.65 -4.62
N SER A 865 -8.04 -23.43 -3.40
CA SER A 865 -8.81 -22.78 -2.32
C SER A 865 -8.04 -21.59 -1.77
N PHE A 866 -8.74 -20.49 -1.52
CA PHE A 866 -8.21 -19.22 -1.01
C PHE A 866 -8.82 -18.91 0.35
N LYS A 867 -8.01 -18.47 1.32
CA LYS A 867 -8.53 -18.04 2.62
C LYS A 867 -9.19 -16.67 2.54
N VAL A 868 -10.26 -16.49 3.31
CA VAL A 868 -10.92 -15.19 3.47
C VAL A 868 -10.17 -14.38 4.53
N ALA A 869 -9.69 -13.20 4.13
CA ALA A 869 -8.96 -12.27 4.99
C ALA A 869 -9.91 -11.36 5.78
N ALA A 870 -11.00 -10.91 5.17
CA ALA A 870 -12.04 -10.11 5.82
C ALA A 870 -13.38 -10.26 5.08
N SER A 871 -14.50 -10.14 5.81
CA SER A 871 -15.85 -10.09 5.24
C SER A 871 -16.66 -8.96 5.86
N HIS A 872 -17.30 -8.12 5.05
CA HIS A 872 -18.17 -7.03 5.50
C HIS A 872 -19.57 -7.19 4.88
N GLY A 873 -20.59 -7.40 5.72
CA GLY A 873 -21.97 -7.62 5.29
C GLY A 873 -22.87 -6.41 5.55
N THR A 874 -23.68 -6.04 4.56
CA THR A 874 -24.76 -5.05 4.66
C THR A 874 -26.09 -5.81 4.64
N CYS A 875 -26.43 -6.48 5.74
CA CYS A 875 -27.64 -7.29 5.87
C CYS A 875 -28.54 -6.70 6.98
N PRO A 876 -29.56 -5.87 6.67
CA PRO A 876 -30.42 -5.29 7.69
C PRO A 876 -31.27 -6.37 8.37
N VAL A 877 -31.19 -6.46 9.70
CA VAL A 877 -32.04 -7.34 10.54
C VAL A 877 -33.22 -6.51 11.07
N PRO A 878 -34.48 -6.97 10.99
CA PRO A 878 -35.58 -6.27 11.63
C PRO A 878 -35.45 -6.36 13.17
N SER A 879 -35.35 -5.20 13.82
CA SER A 879 -35.45 -5.09 15.29
C SER A 879 -36.80 -5.59 15.77
N ALA A 880 -36.82 -6.63 16.60
CA ALA A 880 -38.00 -7.06 17.33
C ALA A 880 -38.04 -6.30 18.67
N ASP A 881 -38.90 -5.29 18.76
CA ASP A 881 -39.23 -4.63 20.03
C ASP A 881 -40.29 -5.41 20.82
N ALA A 882 -40.17 -5.28 22.13
CA ALA A 882 -40.79 -6.04 23.21
C ALA A 882 -42.33 -6.05 23.26
N THR A 883 -42.89 -7.18 23.72
CA THR A 883 -43.96 -7.20 24.75
C THR A 883 -43.86 -8.48 25.57
N GLY A 884 -43.79 -8.35 26.90
CA GLY A 884 -43.67 -9.46 27.84
C GLY A 884 -45.00 -10.02 28.32
N THR A 885 -44.94 -11.13 29.08
CA THR A 885 -45.48 -11.29 30.45
C THR A 885 -45.13 -12.70 30.98
N THR A 886 -44.84 -12.72 32.27
CA THR A 886 -44.47 -13.78 33.22
C THR A 886 -45.31 -15.06 33.24
N SER A 887 -44.68 -16.22 33.49
CA SER A 887 -44.75 -16.95 34.79
C SER A 887 -44.35 -18.43 34.69
N GLU A 888 -43.73 -18.91 35.77
CA GLU A 888 -43.80 -20.27 36.35
C GLU A 888 -42.94 -21.39 35.71
N THR A 889 -41.83 -21.78 36.38
CA THR A 889 -41.64 -22.98 37.27
C THR A 889 -41.63 -24.30 36.47
N ALA A 890 -40.74 -25.28 36.65
CA ALA A 890 -40.02 -25.76 37.82
C ALA A 890 -38.93 -26.77 37.38
N GLU A 891 -37.99 -27.03 38.30
CA GLU A 891 -37.34 -28.33 38.60
C GLU A 891 -36.44 -28.95 37.52
N GLY A 892 -35.14 -29.18 37.77
CA GLY A 892 -34.53 -30.05 38.79
C GLY A 892 -33.71 -31.09 37.98
N GLU A 893 -32.50 -31.53 38.29
CA GLU A 893 -31.79 -31.91 39.53
C GLU A 893 -30.27 -31.83 39.19
N ASP A 894 -29.40 -31.30 40.05
CA ASP A 894 -28.69 -32.00 41.16
C ASP A 894 -27.91 -33.26 40.73
N ALA A 895 -26.68 -33.57 41.15
CA ALA A 895 -25.75 -32.93 42.10
C ALA A 895 -24.40 -33.70 42.10
N ALA A 896 -23.43 -33.09 42.80
CA ALA A 896 -22.39 -33.73 43.65
C ALA A 896 -21.03 -34.09 42.99
N ASN A 897 -19.86 -33.89 43.60
CA ASN A 897 -19.49 -33.32 44.91
C ASN A 897 -17.97 -33.06 45.02
N ALA A 898 -17.60 -32.17 45.96
CA ALA A 898 -16.36 -32.06 46.75
C ALA A 898 -15.00 -31.82 46.03
N GLY A 899 -14.11 -30.90 46.43
CA GLY A 899 -14.04 -29.98 47.56
C GLY A 899 -12.55 -29.79 47.96
N ALA A 900 -12.07 -28.55 48.12
CA ALA A 900 -11.05 -28.11 49.09
C ALA A 900 -10.55 -26.67 48.80
N ASP A 901 -10.67 -25.82 49.82
CA ASP A 901 -9.86 -24.66 50.24
C ASP A 901 -8.96 -23.91 49.24
N ALA A 902 -9.18 -22.60 49.12
CA ALA A 902 -8.35 -21.57 49.78
C ALA A 902 -8.64 -20.17 49.21
N THR A 903 -8.75 -19.20 50.11
CA THR A 903 -8.79 -17.75 49.87
C THR A 903 -7.54 -17.28 49.12
N PRO A 904 -7.59 -16.20 48.29
CA PRO A 904 -7.01 -14.94 48.80
C PRO A 904 -7.60 -13.62 48.23
N SER A 905 -7.12 -12.56 48.88
CA SER A 905 -7.26 -11.11 48.73
C SER A 905 -7.23 -10.48 47.32
N PRO A 906 -7.69 -9.22 47.19
CA PRO A 906 -7.63 -8.44 45.96
C PRO A 906 -6.41 -7.49 45.95
N THR A 907 -5.66 -7.45 44.85
CA THR A 907 -5.03 -6.21 44.33
C THR A 907 -4.77 -6.40 42.82
N PRO A 908 -5.01 -5.37 41.99
CA PRO A 908 -4.93 -5.46 40.53
C PRO A 908 -3.57 -5.01 39.98
N SER A 909 -3.19 -5.54 38.83
CA SER A 909 -2.43 -4.84 37.79
C SER A 909 -2.31 -5.70 36.54
N SER A 910 -2.71 -5.15 35.39
CA SER A 910 -1.97 -5.09 34.12
C SER A 910 -2.89 -5.29 32.93
N ASP A 911 -3.20 -4.17 32.30
CA ASP A 911 -3.83 -4.04 31.00
C ASP A 911 -2.96 -4.67 29.91
N ALA A 912 -3.57 -5.52 29.10
CA ALA A 912 -3.15 -5.84 27.74
C ALA A 912 -4.40 -5.77 26.86
N GLU A 913 -4.40 -4.77 25.99
CA GLU A 913 -5.45 -4.41 25.04
C GLU A 913 -5.69 -5.54 24.04
N ASN A 914 -6.95 -5.96 23.90
CA ASN A 914 -7.43 -6.71 22.74
C ASN A 914 -8.59 -5.91 22.13
N ASN A 915 -8.31 -5.27 20.99
CA ASN A 915 -9.27 -4.48 20.22
C ASN A 915 -10.28 -5.41 19.54
N THR A 916 -11.46 -5.57 20.16
CA THR A 916 -12.68 -6.03 19.48
C THR A 916 -13.46 -4.79 19.07
N VAL A 917 -13.56 -4.53 17.76
CA VAL A 917 -14.38 -3.44 17.21
C VAL A 917 -15.81 -3.94 17.06
N ASP A 918 -16.72 -3.35 17.83
CA ASP A 918 -18.18 -3.44 17.69
C ASP A 918 -18.66 -2.84 16.35
N PRO A 919 -19.66 -3.43 15.67
CA PRO A 919 -20.24 -2.83 14.48
C PRO A 919 -21.17 -1.67 14.85
N SER A 920 -20.82 -0.46 14.40
CA SER A 920 -21.68 0.72 14.46
C SER A 920 -22.85 0.59 13.46
N ALA A 921 -24.08 0.65 13.97
CA ALA A 921 -25.30 0.70 13.17
C ALA A 921 -25.49 2.10 12.57
N THR A 922 -25.69 2.18 11.24
CA THR A 922 -26.05 3.43 10.54
C THR A 922 -27.53 3.41 10.19
N ALA A 923 -28.27 4.46 10.56
CA ALA A 923 -29.69 4.62 10.26
C ALA A 923 -29.93 4.91 8.76
N VAL A 924 -30.97 4.29 8.18
CA VAL A 924 -31.35 4.46 6.77
C VAL A 924 -32.39 5.57 6.61
N THR A 925 -32.09 6.54 5.75
CA THR A 925 -33.05 7.51 5.20
C THR A 925 -33.95 6.85 4.15
N GLU A 926 -35.26 7.10 4.23
CA GLU A 926 -36.29 6.59 3.32
C GLU A 926 -35.96 6.85 1.84
N GLY A 927 -35.97 5.79 1.01
CA GLY A 927 -35.95 5.91 -0.45
C GLY A 927 -35.09 4.90 -1.24
N VAL A 928 -34.30 4.03 -0.59
CA VAL A 928 -33.41 3.07 -1.26
C VAL A 928 -33.84 1.63 -0.95
N GLN A 929 -33.95 0.77 -1.97
CA GLN A 929 -34.22 -0.66 -1.78
C GLN A 929 -33.11 -1.32 -0.93
N PRO A 930 -33.42 -2.25 -0.02
CA PRO A 930 -32.41 -2.94 0.77
C PRO A 930 -31.56 -3.86 -0.13
N SER A 931 -30.26 -3.60 -0.21
CA SER A 931 -29.30 -4.47 -0.89
C SER A 931 -28.69 -5.46 0.11
N TYR A 932 -29.03 -6.74 0.02
CA TYR A 932 -28.40 -7.80 0.83
C TYR A 932 -27.04 -8.18 0.22
N GLN A 933 -25.97 -7.56 0.71
CA GLN A 933 -24.63 -7.73 0.12
C GLN A 933 -23.58 -8.11 1.16
N VAL A 934 -22.64 -8.98 0.78
CA VAL A 934 -21.44 -9.31 1.58
C VAL A 934 -20.20 -9.16 0.70
N GLU A 935 -19.31 -8.26 1.08
CA GLU A 935 -17.99 -8.09 0.46
C GLU A 935 -16.99 -9.03 1.15
N VAL A 936 -16.27 -9.84 0.37
CA VAL A 936 -15.29 -10.83 0.84
C VAL A 936 -13.94 -10.48 0.23
N THR A 937 -12.98 -10.17 1.09
CA THR A 937 -11.58 -9.90 0.72
C THR A 937 -10.77 -11.18 0.90
N LEU A 938 -10.06 -11.60 -0.15
CA LEU A 938 -9.21 -12.78 -0.12
C LEU A 938 -7.77 -12.45 0.31
N GLU A 939 -7.02 -13.49 0.69
CA GLU A 939 -5.60 -13.35 1.02
C GLU A 939 -4.77 -12.75 -0.15
N PRO A 940 -3.70 -11.99 0.15
CA PRO A 940 -2.87 -11.35 -0.88
C PRO A 940 -2.30 -12.38 -1.88
N GLY A 941 -2.45 -12.10 -3.18
CA GLY A 941 -2.00 -12.99 -4.27
C GLY A 941 -3.07 -13.97 -4.78
N ALA A 942 -4.28 -13.97 -4.22
CA ALA A 942 -5.42 -14.70 -4.78
C ALA A 942 -5.86 -14.09 -6.12
N THR A 943 -5.85 -14.89 -7.20
CA THR A 943 -6.29 -14.47 -8.54
C THR A 943 -7.57 -15.22 -8.94
N ILE A 944 -8.71 -14.54 -8.86
CA ILE A 944 -9.99 -15.03 -9.41
C ILE A 944 -10.37 -14.14 -10.60
N VAL A 945 -10.70 -14.76 -11.73
CA VAL A 945 -11.10 -14.04 -12.96
C VAL A 945 -12.61 -14.17 -13.19
N GLU A 946 -13.18 -13.21 -13.93
CA GLU A 946 -14.57 -13.31 -14.40
C GLU A 946 -14.84 -14.67 -15.08
N LYS A 947 -16.06 -15.18 -14.92
CA LYS A 947 -16.53 -16.48 -15.40
C LYS A 947 -15.89 -17.70 -14.72
N SER A 948 -15.04 -17.51 -13.71
CA SER A 948 -14.60 -18.61 -12.84
C SER A 948 -15.78 -19.18 -12.06
N MET A 949 -15.87 -20.51 -11.96
CA MET A 949 -16.81 -21.16 -11.06
C MET A 949 -16.17 -21.25 -9.68
N ILE A 950 -16.85 -20.76 -8.65
CA ILE A 950 -16.37 -20.77 -7.27
C ILE A 950 -17.36 -21.47 -6.34
N LYS A 951 -16.85 -22.02 -5.25
CA LYS A 951 -17.61 -22.56 -4.14
C LYS A 951 -17.30 -21.77 -2.88
N ALA A 952 -18.34 -21.17 -2.29
CA ALA A 952 -18.31 -20.34 -1.10
C ALA A 952 -19.30 -20.90 -0.08
N GLY A 953 -18.82 -21.69 0.88
CA GLY A 953 -19.67 -22.44 1.80
C GLY A 953 -20.63 -23.40 1.06
N ARG A 954 -21.94 -23.15 1.16
CA ARG A 954 -23.00 -23.93 0.48
C ARG A 954 -23.31 -23.46 -0.95
N PHE A 955 -22.75 -22.34 -1.38
CA PHE A 955 -23.05 -21.75 -2.68
C PHE A 955 -21.99 -22.13 -3.72
N THR A 956 -22.43 -22.59 -4.89
CA THR A 956 -21.57 -22.74 -6.07
C THR A 956 -22.03 -21.73 -7.10
N LEU A 957 -21.19 -20.75 -7.43
CA LEU A 957 -21.54 -19.57 -8.22
C LEU A 957 -20.55 -19.35 -9.35
N ILE A 958 -20.98 -18.69 -10.42
CA ILE A 958 -20.09 -18.21 -11.48
C ILE A 958 -19.84 -16.72 -11.20
N VAL A 959 -18.59 -16.29 -11.29
CA VAL A 959 -18.22 -14.88 -11.09
C VAL A 959 -18.68 -14.07 -12.30
N ASP A 960 -19.69 -13.23 -12.08
CA ASP A 960 -20.25 -12.32 -13.07
C ASP A 960 -19.36 -11.07 -13.23
N PRO A 961 -19.41 -10.40 -14.41
CA PRO A 961 -18.77 -9.11 -14.58
C PRO A 961 -19.43 -8.05 -13.68
N ALA A 962 -18.65 -7.06 -13.22
CA ALA A 962 -19.18 -5.98 -12.41
C ALA A 962 -20.37 -5.28 -13.11
N PRO A 963 -21.48 -4.97 -12.39
CA PRO A 963 -22.61 -4.27 -12.98
C PRO A 963 -22.18 -2.89 -13.48
N LYS A 964 -22.38 -2.61 -14.77
CA LYS A 964 -22.12 -1.28 -15.34
C LYS A 964 -23.19 -0.30 -14.88
N ASP A 965 -22.80 0.76 -14.17
CA ASP A 965 -23.68 1.88 -13.83
C ASP A 965 -24.25 2.54 -15.10
N THR A 966 -25.50 2.25 -15.43
CA THR A 966 -26.25 2.93 -16.48
C THR A 966 -27.20 3.97 -15.87
N LEU A 967 -26.71 5.19 -15.68
CA LEU A 967 -27.53 6.40 -15.53
C LEU A 967 -27.40 7.22 -16.82
N GLY A 968 -28.28 6.94 -17.79
CA GLY A 968 -28.45 7.75 -18.99
C GLY A 968 -29.41 8.91 -18.72
N VAL A 969 -28.91 10.14 -18.75
CA VAL A 969 -29.72 11.36 -18.82
C VAL A 969 -30.06 11.63 -20.29
N ASN A 970 -31.33 11.45 -20.65
CA ASN A 970 -31.91 11.96 -21.88
C ASN A 970 -32.19 13.46 -21.73
N SER A 971 -31.61 14.30 -22.59
CA SER A 971 -32.17 15.61 -22.95
C SER A 971 -31.34 16.25 -24.06
N SER A 972 -31.91 16.41 -25.26
CA SER A 972 -31.84 17.64 -26.08
C SER A 972 -32.52 17.44 -27.44
N ALA A 973 -33.70 18.05 -27.62
CA ALA A 973 -34.23 18.48 -28.92
C ALA A 973 -35.14 19.70 -28.72
N GLU A 974 -34.53 20.89 -28.91
CA GLU A 974 -35.06 22.20 -29.38
C GLU A 974 -36.28 22.89 -28.72
N PRO A 975 -36.44 24.25 -28.79
CA PRO A 975 -35.99 25.13 -29.90
C PRO A 975 -35.30 26.47 -29.56
N SER A 976 -34.60 26.97 -30.58
CA SER A 976 -34.09 28.35 -30.85
C SER A 976 -35.10 29.48 -30.57
N PRO A 977 -34.73 30.78 -30.35
CA PRO A 977 -33.92 31.55 -31.33
C PRO A 977 -33.10 32.82 -30.89
N THR A 978 -32.21 33.23 -31.80
CA THR A 978 -31.76 34.61 -32.16
C THR A 978 -30.74 35.43 -31.34
N ALA A 979 -29.74 35.90 -32.13
CA ALA A 979 -29.11 37.23 -32.14
C ALA A 979 -27.92 37.55 -31.20
N SER A 980 -26.73 37.61 -31.81
CA SER A 980 -25.71 38.63 -31.48
C SER A 980 -26.01 39.93 -32.23
N PRO A 981 -25.60 41.08 -31.67
CA PRO A 981 -25.06 42.18 -32.46
C PRO A 981 -23.59 42.44 -32.09
N GLU A 982 -22.77 42.70 -33.11
CA GLU A 982 -21.48 43.38 -32.98
C GLU A 982 -21.67 44.82 -32.46
N GLY A 983 -20.66 45.38 -31.79
CA GLY A 983 -20.51 46.84 -31.70
C GLY A 983 -19.74 47.41 -30.52
N THR A 984 -18.40 47.43 -30.63
CA THR A 984 -17.46 48.54 -30.34
C THR A 984 -17.42 49.29 -28.98
N ALA A 985 -16.16 49.54 -28.58
CA ALA A 985 -15.60 50.69 -27.84
C ALA A 985 -15.67 50.69 -26.30
N LYS A 986 -14.54 50.39 -25.63
CA LYS A 986 -13.52 51.35 -25.20
C LYS A 986 -12.30 50.64 -24.62
#